data_AF-U7QM84-F1
#
_entry.id   AF-U7QM84-F1
#
_cell.length_a   1.000
_cell.length_b   1.000
_cell.length_c   1.000
_cell.angle_alpha   90.00
_cell.angle_beta   90.00
_cell.angle_gamma   90.00
#
_symmetry.space_group_name_H-M   'P 1'
#
loop_
_entity.id
_entity.type
_entity.pdbx_description
1 polymer ?
#
loop_
_entity_poly.entity_id
_entity_poly.type
_entity_poly.pdbx_seq_one_letter_code
_entity_poly.pdbx_strand_id
1 'polypeptide(L)'
;MTTAIEQELEEVKVKWQQTQSELAQTKSELHDVREELTRSQSQLDEVLGELEQTHWELHQLKEKGEQKQSESQVKQELQETKSKLRETEQLLEQSQSQLSQTMEVLEQYKSQTEQMMEMLEESQEKLQQQKELQQVKAQLAQQQSEPALEVQKKLKETEAQFRREPEQLLEQSDEQNRLFKIQNAVVKPIKIQGGKWFGGVVFPEHMPEIFRHRRGGSLDQEIVYMDQLMQVGQHNNIDNNSLDESQINSLRTHRGTYIYGGPFHPHFGHSLTESIHRLWAFKTSIHDGIVFAVSLRPNLNRTNYTPPQWFIQTLEILEIPLAKCIWVTNDCIFENLIIPEPGSELSLGLKKWYPFYLEKQQERILALTESRRKDKPEKLFLGRNHIPFNGNLAGEKYFETLLVDEGYISLKPENYDLLEQLAYIISAKKIIFSEGSSIYITELINDLDAEIACIPRRPSNKPFYPHISSKTRNYIVAGNVADILPLGNWEKQGIRSIPICKHPSPIVESLRKHDFALLKNWDENKFFSDEKRDFMTYVDAVYNFLPNQNSVHRAGVVEKYLQIRGLTVENSTSQASESMPIRSRSDRLNKLASINQSCRYLEIGVSKGITFNAIKIDNKVAVDPKFGFNTGQYATDKVVFLEVSSDEFFRSYAKELKSFDLIYLDGLHTFEQTFRDFCASLAWGHSKTIWLIDDTCPGSYAQAQPSVKRCREVQKFSGEKDNSWMGDVFKVVAAIHDFFPQYSFATFPDHGQTVVWNHPRADFQPKWNNLKIISQLQYADFVELQNTLFKRESYENIFARIRHDLGLS
;
A
#
# COMPACT_ATOMS: atom_id res chain seq x y z
N MET A 1 -32.38 40.02 43.47
CA MET A 1 -31.97 39.34 42.21
C MET A 1 -30.54 38.84 42.25
N THR A 2 -29.57 39.58 42.81
CA THR A 2 -28.15 39.14 42.90
C THR A 2 -27.98 37.86 43.73
N THR A 3 -28.68 37.77 44.87
CA THR A 3 -28.61 36.64 45.80
C THR A 3 -29.17 35.32 45.25
N ALA A 4 -30.14 35.37 44.32
CA ALA A 4 -30.73 34.17 43.72
C ALA A 4 -29.82 33.52 42.68
N ILE A 5 -29.09 34.34 41.92
CA ILE A 5 -28.13 33.87 40.90
C ILE A 5 -26.88 33.29 41.55
N GLU A 6 -26.44 33.86 42.68
CA GLU A 6 -25.34 33.30 43.47
C GLU A 6 -25.70 31.94 44.07
N GLN A 7 -26.95 31.73 44.49
CA GLN A 7 -27.44 30.42 44.93
C GLN A 7 -27.50 29.40 43.79
N GLU A 8 -28.03 29.77 42.62
CA GLU A 8 -28.05 28.88 41.46
C GLU A 8 -26.64 28.50 40.98
N LEU A 9 -25.70 29.46 40.99
CA LEU A 9 -24.30 29.19 40.63
C LEU A 9 -23.64 28.20 41.59
N GLU A 10 -23.94 28.30 42.88
CA GLU A 10 -23.40 27.38 43.88
C GLU A 10 -24.03 25.99 43.76
N GLU A 11 -25.33 25.88 43.46
CA GLU A 11 -25.99 24.61 43.18
C GLU A 11 -25.39 23.91 41.94
N VAL A 12 -25.10 24.65 40.88
CA VAL A 12 -24.47 24.10 39.66
C VAL A 12 -23.06 23.61 39.94
N LYS A 13 -22.26 24.33 40.75
CA LYS A 13 -20.91 23.88 41.14
C LYS A 13 -20.95 22.61 41.98
N VAL A 14 -21.86 22.52 42.95
CA VAL A 14 -22.00 21.33 43.80
C VAL A 14 -22.37 20.12 42.95
N LYS A 15 -23.33 20.25 42.02
CA LYS A 15 -23.66 19.18 41.08
C LYS A 15 -22.48 18.78 40.21
N TRP A 16 -21.75 19.75 39.66
CA TRP A 16 -20.56 19.48 38.84
C TRP A 16 -19.48 18.70 39.62
N GLN A 17 -19.21 19.09 40.88
CA GLN A 17 -18.26 18.37 41.74
C GLN A 17 -18.74 16.94 42.07
N GLN A 18 -20.04 16.77 42.32
CA GLN A 18 -20.62 15.45 42.59
C GLN A 18 -20.49 14.53 41.36
N THR A 19 -20.84 15.02 40.17
CA THR A 19 -20.70 14.28 38.91
C THR A 19 -19.24 13.94 38.60
N GLN A 20 -18.27 14.80 38.95
CA GLN A 20 -16.85 14.46 38.84
C GLN A 20 -16.42 13.32 39.77
N SER A 21 -16.94 13.31 41.00
CA SER A 21 -16.64 12.24 41.96
C SER A 21 -17.23 10.90 41.53
N GLU A 22 -18.47 10.90 41.05
CA GLU A 22 -19.15 9.72 40.51
C GLU A 22 -18.39 9.18 39.28
N LEU A 23 -17.95 10.07 38.38
CA LEU A 23 -17.13 9.71 37.23
C LEU A 23 -15.78 9.09 37.61
N ALA A 24 -15.14 9.60 38.67
CA ALA A 24 -13.89 9.03 39.17
C ALA A 24 -14.11 7.61 39.73
N GLN A 25 -15.21 7.39 40.45
CA GLN A 25 -15.57 6.08 40.98
C GLN A 25 -15.86 5.08 39.85
N THR A 26 -16.69 5.45 38.87
CA THR A 26 -16.99 4.60 37.71
C THR A 26 -15.75 4.26 36.89
N LYS A 27 -14.80 5.19 36.76
CA LYS A 27 -13.50 4.92 36.10
C LYS A 27 -12.65 3.91 36.87
N SER A 28 -12.72 3.90 38.20
CA SER A 28 -12.04 2.89 39.03
C SER A 28 -12.68 1.52 38.84
N GLU A 29 -14.00 1.42 38.89
CA GLU A 29 -14.74 0.16 38.69
C GLU A 29 -14.51 -0.41 37.26
N LEU A 30 -14.43 0.46 36.25
CA LEU A 30 -14.10 0.08 34.88
C LEU A 30 -12.66 -0.45 34.75
N HIS A 31 -11.73 0.07 35.56
CA HIS A 31 -10.37 -0.44 35.62
C HIS A 31 -10.34 -1.89 36.14
N ASP A 32 -11.07 -2.17 37.22
CA ASP A 32 -11.17 -3.50 37.81
C ASP A 32 -11.79 -4.52 36.82
N VAL A 33 -12.90 -4.14 36.15
CA VAL A 33 -13.54 -4.99 35.12
C VAL A 33 -12.59 -5.27 33.95
N ARG A 34 -11.71 -4.32 33.60
CA ARG A 34 -10.73 -4.49 32.53
C ARG A 34 -9.56 -5.39 32.94
N GLU A 35 -9.16 -5.40 34.20
CA GLU A 35 -8.23 -6.40 34.74
C GLU A 35 -8.85 -7.80 34.70
N GLU A 36 -10.12 -7.93 35.09
CA GLU A 36 -10.85 -9.21 34.98
C GLU A 36 -10.96 -9.69 33.53
N LEU A 37 -11.26 -8.80 32.58
CA LEU A 37 -11.28 -9.14 31.16
C LEU A 37 -9.94 -9.67 30.67
N THR A 38 -8.84 -9.03 31.09
CA THR A 38 -7.48 -9.45 30.73
C THR A 38 -7.17 -10.83 31.30
N ARG A 39 -7.62 -11.09 32.53
CA ARG A 39 -7.47 -12.40 33.19
C ARG A 39 -8.28 -13.49 32.48
N SER A 40 -9.52 -13.22 32.10
CA SER A 40 -10.36 -14.15 31.34
C SER A 40 -9.82 -14.43 29.94
N GLN A 41 -9.25 -13.43 29.26
CA GLN A 41 -8.56 -13.63 27.98
C GLN A 41 -7.33 -14.53 28.12
N SER A 42 -6.51 -14.31 29.15
CA SER A 42 -5.37 -15.18 29.43
C SER A 42 -5.77 -16.63 29.73
N GLN A 43 -6.89 -16.84 30.42
CA GLN A 43 -7.43 -18.18 30.68
C GLN A 43 -7.94 -18.85 29.39
N LEU A 44 -8.57 -18.08 28.51
CA LEU A 44 -9.00 -18.58 27.20
C LEU A 44 -7.81 -19.03 26.33
N ASP A 45 -6.74 -18.24 26.32
CA ASP A 45 -5.51 -18.58 25.59
C ASP A 45 -4.84 -19.86 26.15
N GLU A 46 -4.89 -20.06 27.46
CA GLU A 46 -4.40 -21.29 28.12
C GLU A 46 -5.23 -22.51 27.69
N VAL A 47 -6.57 -22.42 27.74
CA VAL A 47 -7.47 -23.49 27.30
C VAL A 47 -7.32 -23.81 25.80
N LEU A 48 -7.12 -22.79 24.97
CA LEU A 48 -6.85 -22.98 23.53
C LEU A 48 -5.51 -23.69 23.31
N GLY A 49 -4.48 -23.38 24.10
CA GLY A 49 -3.20 -24.09 24.06
C GLY A 49 -3.31 -25.57 24.45
N GLU A 50 -4.09 -25.88 25.50
CA GLU A 50 -4.38 -27.26 25.88
C GLU A 50 -5.18 -28.01 24.79
N LEU A 51 -6.10 -27.33 24.12
CA LEU A 51 -6.87 -27.88 23.00
C LEU A 51 -5.98 -28.20 21.79
N GLU A 52 -5.04 -27.32 21.46
CA GLU A 52 -4.06 -27.57 20.39
C GLU A 52 -3.16 -28.77 20.72
N GLN A 53 -2.70 -28.87 21.97
CA GLN A 53 -1.88 -29.99 22.43
C GLN A 53 -2.63 -31.31 22.35
N THR A 54 -3.87 -31.37 22.84
CA THR A 54 -4.70 -32.58 22.78
C THR A 54 -5.04 -32.98 21.34
N HIS A 55 -5.24 -32.01 20.43
CA HIS A 55 -5.40 -32.28 19.00
C HIS A 55 -4.14 -32.89 18.37
N TRP A 56 -2.97 -32.40 18.75
CA TRP A 56 -1.69 -32.94 18.29
C TRP A 56 -1.47 -34.38 18.80
N GLU A 57 -1.76 -34.64 20.07
CA GLU A 57 -1.70 -35.99 20.65
C GLU A 57 -2.65 -36.96 19.93
N LEU A 58 -3.88 -36.52 19.60
CA LEU A 58 -4.83 -37.29 18.80
C LEU A 58 -4.32 -37.61 17.39
N HIS A 59 -3.64 -36.65 16.74
CA HIS A 59 -3.06 -36.86 15.41
C HIS A 59 -1.95 -37.92 15.45
N GLN A 60 -1.05 -37.83 16.43
CA GLN A 60 0.03 -38.79 16.63
C GLN A 60 -0.50 -40.20 16.93
N LEU A 61 -1.59 -40.31 17.70
CA LEU A 61 -2.23 -41.61 17.98
C LEU A 61 -2.91 -42.21 16.74
N LYS A 62 -3.50 -41.38 15.85
CA LYS A 62 -4.05 -41.85 14.57
C LYS A 62 -2.96 -42.40 13.66
N GLU A 63 -1.83 -41.71 13.53
CA GLU A 63 -0.68 -42.16 12.73
C GLU A 63 -0.09 -43.48 13.25
N LYS A 64 -0.02 -43.65 14.58
CA LYS A 64 0.44 -44.92 15.20
C LYS A 64 -0.54 -46.07 14.99
N GLY A 65 -1.85 -45.80 14.98
CA GLY A 65 -2.89 -46.80 14.69
C GLY A 65 -2.82 -47.37 13.27
N GLU A 66 -2.36 -46.58 12.30
CA GLU A 66 -2.17 -47.01 10.91
C GLU A 66 -0.95 -47.94 10.73
N GLN A 67 -0.02 -48.01 11.70
CA GLN A 67 1.25 -48.76 11.62
C GLN A 67 1.26 -50.16 12.26
N LYS A 68 0.11 -50.78 12.59
CA LYS A 68 0.01 -52.15 13.16
C LYS A 68 0.84 -52.40 14.45
N GLN A 69 0.77 -51.51 15.43
CA GLN A 69 1.06 -51.87 16.83
C GLN A 69 -0.25 -52.17 17.59
N SER A 70 -0.14 -53.04 18.62
CA SER A 70 -1.22 -53.54 19.49
C SER A 70 -2.50 -52.69 19.52
N GLU A 71 -3.55 -53.13 18.81
CA GLU A 71 -4.83 -52.42 18.67
C GLU A 71 -5.50 -52.06 20.01
N SER A 72 -5.24 -52.82 21.09
CA SER A 72 -5.94 -52.63 22.36
C SER A 72 -5.42 -51.43 23.15
N GLN A 73 -4.11 -51.19 23.12
CA GLN A 73 -3.46 -50.11 23.86
C GLN A 73 -3.71 -48.74 23.19
N VAL A 74 -3.64 -48.69 21.85
CA VAL A 74 -3.97 -47.50 21.06
C VAL A 74 -5.45 -47.12 21.19
N LYS A 75 -6.36 -48.10 21.28
CA LYS A 75 -7.80 -47.84 21.51
C LYS A 75 -8.07 -47.24 22.89
N GLN A 76 -7.34 -47.69 23.92
CA GLN A 76 -7.48 -47.14 25.27
C GLN A 76 -6.96 -45.70 25.37
N GLU A 77 -5.75 -45.44 24.84
CA GLU A 77 -5.17 -44.08 24.79
C GLU A 77 -6.03 -43.12 23.96
N LEU A 78 -6.61 -43.59 22.85
CA LEU A 78 -7.55 -42.81 22.03
C LEU A 78 -8.82 -42.44 22.79
N GLN A 79 -9.33 -43.34 23.64
CA GLN A 79 -10.54 -43.09 24.41
C GLN A 79 -10.28 -42.12 25.57
N GLU A 80 -9.13 -42.22 26.24
CA GLU A 80 -8.70 -41.27 27.26
C GLU A 80 -8.48 -39.87 26.65
N THR A 81 -7.82 -39.79 25.50
CA THR A 81 -7.57 -38.50 24.83
C THR A 81 -8.87 -37.85 24.33
N LYS A 82 -9.85 -38.65 23.87
CA LYS A 82 -11.19 -38.15 23.53
C LYS A 82 -11.98 -37.66 24.75
N SER A 83 -11.76 -38.23 25.94
CA SER A 83 -12.38 -37.73 27.18
C SER A 83 -11.81 -36.36 27.56
N LYS A 84 -10.47 -36.23 27.52
CA LYS A 84 -9.77 -34.96 27.77
C LYS A 84 -10.17 -33.86 26.78
N LEU A 85 -10.37 -34.22 25.51
CA LEU A 85 -10.86 -33.29 24.49
C LEU A 85 -12.24 -32.72 24.84
N ARG A 86 -13.17 -33.58 25.29
CA ARG A 86 -14.51 -33.13 25.69
C ARG A 86 -14.48 -32.23 26.93
N GLU A 87 -13.60 -32.52 27.89
CA GLU A 87 -13.43 -31.70 29.10
C GLU A 87 -12.85 -30.32 28.74
N THR A 88 -11.87 -30.25 27.84
CA THR A 88 -11.30 -28.98 27.36
C THR A 88 -12.28 -28.18 26.50
N GLU A 89 -13.08 -28.83 25.65
CA GLU A 89 -14.17 -28.18 24.90
C GLU A 89 -15.23 -27.56 25.83
N GLN A 90 -15.59 -28.23 26.93
CA GLN A 90 -16.51 -27.68 27.94
C GLN A 90 -15.93 -26.48 28.69
N LEU A 91 -14.64 -26.53 29.04
CA LEU A 91 -13.95 -25.40 29.68
C LEU A 91 -13.84 -24.20 28.73
N LEU A 92 -13.67 -24.45 27.42
CA LEU A 92 -13.65 -23.41 26.40
C LEU A 92 -15.02 -22.70 26.32
N GLU A 93 -16.11 -23.46 26.29
CA GLU A 93 -17.47 -22.91 26.25
C GLU A 93 -17.78 -22.07 27.51
N GLN A 94 -17.36 -22.56 28.69
CA GLN A 94 -17.50 -21.82 29.94
C GLN A 94 -16.69 -20.51 29.94
N SER A 95 -15.45 -20.55 29.45
CA SER A 95 -14.58 -19.37 29.35
C SER A 95 -15.11 -18.34 28.36
N GLN A 96 -15.67 -18.77 27.23
CA GLN A 96 -16.33 -17.90 26.25
C GLN A 96 -17.60 -17.25 26.83
N SER A 97 -18.40 -18.01 27.59
CA SER A 97 -19.59 -17.46 28.27
C SER A 97 -19.21 -16.41 29.31
N GLN A 98 -18.16 -16.62 30.10
CA GLN A 98 -17.68 -15.64 31.07
C GLN A 98 -17.17 -14.37 30.38
N LEU A 99 -16.40 -14.51 29.30
CA LEU A 99 -15.92 -13.39 28.52
C LEU A 99 -17.07 -12.53 27.96
N SER A 100 -18.12 -13.17 27.45
CA SER A 100 -19.31 -12.48 26.95
C SER A 100 -20.01 -11.68 28.04
N GLN A 101 -20.15 -12.24 29.25
CA GLN A 101 -20.74 -11.53 30.40
C GLN A 101 -19.90 -10.32 30.82
N THR A 102 -18.57 -10.46 30.88
CA THR A 102 -17.68 -9.34 31.21
C THR A 102 -17.74 -8.24 30.16
N MET A 103 -17.86 -8.58 28.88
CA MET A 103 -18.01 -7.60 27.79
C MET A 103 -19.34 -6.85 27.87
N GLU A 104 -20.44 -7.51 28.23
CA GLU A 104 -21.74 -6.84 28.43
C GLU A 104 -21.69 -5.82 29.57
N VAL A 105 -21.03 -6.16 30.68
CA VAL A 105 -20.84 -5.24 31.82
C VAL A 105 -19.97 -4.04 31.41
N LEU A 106 -18.93 -4.26 30.60
CA LEU A 106 -18.06 -3.19 30.11
C LEU A 106 -18.81 -2.20 29.20
N GLU A 107 -19.72 -2.68 28.35
CA GLU A 107 -20.55 -1.83 27.49
C GLU A 107 -21.53 -0.98 28.32
N GLN A 108 -22.09 -1.54 29.40
CA GLN A 108 -22.94 -0.78 30.34
C GLN A 108 -22.17 0.36 31.01
N TYR A 109 -20.96 0.11 31.51
CA TYR A 109 -20.14 1.14 32.13
C TYR A 109 -19.67 2.20 31.13
N LYS A 110 -19.40 1.83 29.88
CA LYS A 110 -19.08 2.77 28.81
C LYS A 110 -20.24 3.74 28.56
N SER A 111 -21.46 3.22 28.42
CA SER A 111 -22.66 4.03 28.24
C SER A 111 -22.91 4.98 29.43
N GLN A 112 -22.73 4.51 30.67
CA GLN A 112 -22.84 5.35 31.86
C GLN A 112 -21.78 6.47 31.88
N THR A 113 -20.56 6.17 31.46
CA THR A 113 -19.46 7.15 31.39
C THR A 113 -19.75 8.23 30.35
N GLU A 114 -20.30 7.86 29.20
CA GLU A 114 -20.71 8.80 28.14
C GLU A 114 -21.81 9.75 28.60
N GLN A 115 -22.87 9.21 29.23
CA GLN A 115 -23.95 10.02 29.81
C GLN A 115 -23.43 11.00 30.87
N MET A 116 -22.48 10.55 31.70
CA MET A 116 -21.92 11.37 32.77
C MET A 116 -20.98 12.46 32.25
N MET A 117 -20.27 12.22 31.14
CA MET A 117 -19.50 13.26 30.44
C MET A 117 -20.39 14.31 29.79
N GLU A 118 -21.51 13.90 29.18
CA GLU A 118 -22.49 14.83 28.59
C GLU A 118 -23.10 15.77 29.65
N MET A 119 -23.52 15.23 30.79
CA MET A 119 -23.99 16.04 31.92
C MET A 119 -22.93 17.02 32.46
N LEU A 120 -21.65 16.62 32.42
CA LEU A 120 -20.54 17.46 32.86
C LEU A 120 -20.30 18.63 31.90
N GLU A 121 -20.39 18.37 30.59
CA GLU A 121 -20.29 19.39 29.54
C GLU A 121 -21.44 20.41 29.65
N GLU A 122 -22.69 19.95 29.79
CA GLU A 122 -23.84 20.84 29.99
C GLU A 122 -23.70 21.72 31.24
N SER A 123 -23.19 21.15 32.33
CA SER A 123 -22.97 21.89 33.58
C SER A 123 -21.84 22.91 33.44
N GLN A 124 -20.80 22.60 32.67
CA GLN A 124 -19.69 23.50 32.39
C GLN A 124 -20.12 24.68 31.49
N GLU A 125 -20.96 24.42 30.48
CA GLU A 125 -21.53 25.47 29.63
C GLU A 125 -22.42 26.43 30.43
N LYS A 126 -23.28 25.90 31.31
CA LYS A 126 -24.12 26.73 32.21
C LYS A 126 -23.27 27.60 33.13
N LEU A 127 -22.18 27.06 33.67
CA LEU A 127 -21.24 27.80 34.51
C LEU A 127 -20.55 28.94 33.74
N GLN A 128 -20.22 28.71 32.46
CA GLN A 128 -19.59 29.69 31.58
C GLN A 128 -20.56 30.82 31.22
N GLN A 129 -21.80 30.48 30.84
CA GLN A 129 -22.85 31.46 30.55
C GLN A 129 -23.17 32.35 31.75
N GLN A 130 -23.22 31.78 32.97
CA GLN A 130 -23.45 32.57 34.19
C GLN A 130 -22.28 33.53 34.52
N LYS A 131 -21.03 33.12 34.26
CA LYS A 131 -19.85 34.00 34.44
C LYS A 131 -19.86 35.16 33.45
N GLU A 132 -20.22 34.92 32.20
CA GLU A 132 -20.36 35.96 31.18
C GLU A 132 -21.48 36.94 31.54
N LEU A 133 -22.61 36.45 32.05
CA LEU A 133 -23.71 37.29 32.53
C LEU A 133 -23.28 38.18 33.72
N GLN A 134 -22.42 37.68 34.63
CA GLN A 134 -21.85 38.48 35.71
C GLN A 134 -20.89 39.56 35.19
N GLN A 135 -20.06 39.25 34.19
CA GLN A 135 -19.15 40.22 33.57
C GLN A 135 -19.91 41.33 32.82
N VAL A 136 -20.93 40.98 32.05
CA VAL A 136 -21.77 41.95 31.33
C VAL A 136 -22.50 42.88 32.30
N LYS A 137 -22.99 42.36 33.44
CA LYS A 137 -23.58 43.20 34.49
C LYS A 137 -22.57 44.15 35.15
N ALA A 138 -21.33 43.69 35.38
CA ALA A 138 -20.28 44.54 35.92
C ALA A 138 -19.91 45.68 34.95
N GLN A 139 -19.93 45.41 33.63
CA GLN A 139 -19.70 46.42 32.59
C GLN A 139 -20.88 47.41 32.46
N LEU A 140 -22.12 46.93 32.55
CA LEU A 140 -23.33 47.77 32.56
C LEU A 140 -23.39 48.70 33.78
N ALA A 141 -22.89 48.26 34.93
CA ALA A 141 -22.78 49.11 36.12
C ALA A 141 -21.75 50.25 35.97
N GLN A 142 -20.80 50.13 35.03
CA GLN A 142 -19.77 51.15 34.74
C GLN A 142 -20.18 52.15 33.65
N GLN A 143 -21.23 51.89 32.86
CA GLN A 143 -21.64 52.72 31.71
C GLN A 143 -22.96 53.49 31.89
N GLN A 144 -23.25 54.00 33.10
CA GLN A 144 -24.35 54.93 33.29
C GLN A 144 -23.94 56.39 32.99
N SER A 145 -23.70 56.73 31.72
CA SER A 145 -23.92 58.08 31.14
C SER A 145 -23.55 58.13 29.64
N GLU A 146 -24.51 57.95 28.73
CA GLU A 146 -24.65 58.62 27.40
C GLU A 146 -25.74 57.94 26.53
N PRO A 147 -26.39 58.67 25.58
CA PRO A 147 -27.67 58.25 25.00
C PRO A 147 -27.57 57.23 23.86
N ALA A 148 -28.55 56.31 23.85
CA ALA A 148 -28.60 55.02 23.15
C ALA A 148 -28.52 55.03 21.60
N LEU A 149 -28.56 56.18 20.92
CA LEU A 149 -28.60 56.23 19.45
C LEU A 149 -27.21 56.17 18.80
N GLU A 150 -26.19 56.73 19.48
CA GLU A 150 -24.80 56.71 19.00
C GLU A 150 -24.13 55.34 19.27
N VAL A 151 -24.61 54.64 20.29
CA VAL A 151 -24.24 53.27 20.63
C VAL A 151 -24.65 52.29 19.53
N GLN A 152 -25.82 52.44 18.89
CA GLN A 152 -26.29 51.53 17.83
C GLN A 152 -25.51 51.67 16.51
N LYS A 153 -25.08 52.88 16.18
CA LYS A 153 -24.27 53.14 14.98
C LYS A 153 -22.82 52.69 15.19
N LYS A 154 -22.26 52.97 16.36
CA LYS A 154 -20.98 52.41 16.79
C LYS A 154 -21.06 50.89 16.95
N LEU A 155 -22.18 50.29 17.35
CA LEU A 155 -22.35 48.83 17.42
C LEU A 155 -22.19 48.18 16.04
N LYS A 156 -22.77 48.74 14.99
CA LYS A 156 -22.66 48.17 13.63
C LYS A 156 -21.28 48.37 12.99
N GLU A 157 -20.64 49.50 13.26
CA GLU A 157 -19.25 49.76 12.81
C GLU A 157 -18.25 48.93 13.64
N THR A 158 -18.53 48.75 14.93
CA THR A 158 -17.73 47.93 15.84
C THR A 158 -17.97 46.46 15.54
N GLU A 159 -19.18 45.93 15.30
CA GLU A 159 -19.46 44.54 14.88
C GLU A 159 -18.75 44.16 13.56
N ALA A 160 -18.55 45.13 12.66
CA ALA A 160 -17.77 44.94 11.43
C ALA A 160 -16.25 44.97 11.68
N GLN A 161 -15.77 45.70 12.70
CA GLN A 161 -14.37 45.72 13.15
C GLN A 161 -14.03 44.56 14.13
N PHE A 162 -15.00 44.12 14.94
CA PHE A 162 -14.89 43.09 15.98
C PHE A 162 -14.85 41.67 15.41
N ARG A 163 -15.20 41.49 14.12
CA ARG A 163 -14.94 40.24 13.40
C ARG A 163 -13.50 40.08 12.93
N ARG A 164 -12.62 41.07 13.11
CA ARG A 164 -11.23 41.02 12.61
C ARG A 164 -10.14 41.22 13.66
N GLU A 165 -10.47 41.62 14.88
CA GLU A 165 -9.46 41.91 15.92
C GLU A 165 -9.32 40.91 17.09
N PRO A 166 -10.31 40.08 17.49
CA PRO A 166 -10.08 39.10 18.54
C PRO A 166 -9.18 37.93 18.09
N GLU A 167 -9.19 37.59 16.79
CA GLU A 167 -8.44 36.44 16.25
C GLU A 167 -6.92 36.68 16.25
N GLN A 168 -6.45 37.91 16.00
CA GLN A 168 -5.01 38.21 15.97
C GLN A 168 -4.38 38.34 17.37
N LEU A 169 -5.16 38.71 18.39
CA LEU A 169 -4.67 38.82 19.77
C LEU A 169 -4.74 37.48 20.54
N LEU A 170 -5.71 36.61 20.22
CA LEU A 170 -5.72 35.22 20.72
C LEU A 170 -4.67 34.35 20.02
N GLU A 171 -4.45 34.51 18.71
CA GLU A 171 -3.40 33.77 17.98
C GLU A 171 -2.01 33.99 18.58
N GLN A 172 -1.64 35.22 18.96
CA GLN A 172 -0.29 35.50 19.48
C GLN A 172 -0.05 34.96 20.90
N SER A 173 -1.07 34.95 21.78
CA SER A 173 -0.92 34.38 23.12
C SER A 173 -0.96 32.85 23.14
N ASP A 174 -1.71 32.23 22.21
CA ASP A 174 -1.84 30.78 22.12
C ASP A 174 -0.69 30.13 21.32
N GLU A 175 -0.11 30.83 20.32
CA GLU A 175 1.07 30.36 19.57
C GLU A 175 2.24 30.10 20.53
N GLN A 176 2.43 30.96 21.53
CA GLN A 176 3.52 30.85 22.49
C GLN A 176 3.36 29.66 23.46
N ASN A 177 2.13 29.26 23.78
CA ASN A 177 1.82 28.07 24.58
C ASN A 177 1.99 26.75 23.81
N ARG A 178 2.08 26.81 22.47
CA ARG A 178 2.24 25.65 21.57
C ARG A 178 3.68 25.48 21.08
N LEU A 179 4.65 26.13 21.73
CA LEU A 179 6.08 26.04 21.41
C LEU A 179 6.86 25.71 22.68
N PHE A 180 7.54 24.57 22.72
CA PHE A 180 8.42 24.20 23.82
C PHE A 180 9.89 24.45 23.46
N LYS A 181 10.61 25.25 24.24
CA LYS A 181 11.99 25.65 23.93
C LYS A 181 13.00 24.85 24.74
N ILE A 182 14.06 24.38 24.09
CA ILE A 182 15.19 23.68 24.71
C ILE A 182 16.47 24.38 24.28
N GLN A 183 17.28 24.77 25.27
CA GLN A 183 18.64 25.27 25.03
C GLN A 183 19.62 24.10 24.97
N ASN A 184 20.57 24.16 24.04
CA ASN A 184 21.58 23.12 23.82
C ASN A 184 20.96 21.72 23.63
N ALA A 185 19.89 21.65 22.84
CA ALA A 185 19.15 20.43 22.61
C ALA A 185 20.01 19.42 21.83
N VAL A 186 20.11 18.20 22.36
CA VAL A 186 20.72 17.08 21.65
C VAL A 186 19.66 16.40 20.80
N VAL A 187 19.92 16.23 19.51
CA VAL A 187 19.05 15.48 18.60
C VAL A 187 19.83 14.33 18.00
N LYS A 188 19.26 13.12 18.09
CA LYS A 188 19.84 11.87 17.62
C LYS A 188 19.05 11.31 16.44
N PRO A 189 19.67 10.56 15.52
CA PRO A 189 18.94 9.81 14.50
C PRO A 189 18.00 8.79 15.15
N ILE A 190 16.89 8.47 14.48
CA ILE A 190 15.88 7.53 14.99
C ILE A 190 16.28 6.10 14.65
N LYS A 191 16.27 5.24 15.66
CA LYS A 191 16.38 3.79 15.57
C LYS A 191 15.07 3.18 16.02
N ILE A 192 14.54 2.25 15.24
CA ILE A 192 13.28 1.56 15.56
C ILE A 192 13.62 0.16 16.04
N GLN A 193 13.22 -0.17 17.26
CA GLN A 193 13.40 -1.50 17.85
C GLN A 193 12.15 -1.89 18.62
N GLY A 194 11.56 -3.04 18.29
CA GLY A 194 10.32 -3.52 18.94
C GLY A 194 9.14 -2.55 18.81
N GLY A 195 9.05 -1.80 17.71
CA GLY A 195 8.01 -0.79 17.48
C GLY A 195 8.23 0.55 18.21
N LYS A 196 9.22 0.64 19.12
CA LYS A 196 9.58 1.87 19.84
C LYS A 196 10.70 2.62 19.13
N TRP A 197 10.70 3.94 19.26
CA TRP A 197 11.70 4.82 18.69
C TRP A 197 12.72 5.22 19.75
N PHE A 198 13.98 4.97 19.41
CA PHE A 198 15.15 5.39 20.18
C PHE A 198 15.86 6.47 19.39
N GLY A 199 16.18 7.60 20.03
CA GLY A 199 16.69 8.79 19.34
C GLY A 199 15.63 9.88 19.20
N GLY A 200 15.79 10.79 18.24
CA GLY A 200 15.04 12.04 18.23
C GLY A 200 15.64 13.05 19.20
N VAL A 201 14.83 14.00 19.68
CA VAL A 201 15.28 14.97 20.68
C VAL A 201 15.47 14.26 22.02
N VAL A 202 16.61 14.51 22.67
CA VAL A 202 16.83 14.13 24.07
C VAL A 202 16.08 15.14 24.93
N PHE A 203 14.92 14.75 25.45
CA PHE A 203 14.02 15.64 26.16
C PHE A 203 14.38 15.81 27.65
N PRO A 204 14.14 16.99 28.26
CA PRO A 204 14.26 17.18 29.72
C PRO A 204 13.14 16.43 30.48
N GLU A 205 13.36 16.13 31.77
CA GLU A 205 12.43 15.36 32.62
C GLU A 205 11.01 15.94 32.72
N HIS A 206 10.83 17.24 32.46
CA HIS A 206 9.56 17.96 32.62
C HIS A 206 8.92 18.41 31.29
N MET A 207 9.18 17.71 30.18
CA MET A 207 8.55 18.06 28.91
C MET A 207 7.05 17.75 28.93
N PRO A 208 6.16 18.72 28.58
CA PRO A 208 4.74 18.44 28.48
C PRO A 208 4.44 17.39 27.41
N GLU A 209 3.58 16.44 27.76
CA GLU A 209 3.26 15.28 26.92
C GLU A 209 2.74 15.65 25.53
N ILE A 210 2.05 16.78 25.41
CA ILE A 210 1.47 17.30 24.17
C ILE A 210 2.50 17.51 23.04
N PHE A 211 3.77 17.72 23.40
CA PHE A 211 4.86 17.96 22.46
C PHE A 211 5.57 16.66 22.04
N ARG A 212 5.35 15.56 22.75
CA ARG A 212 5.96 14.25 22.46
C ARG A 212 5.31 13.61 21.22
N HIS A 213 5.87 12.50 20.73
CA HIS A 213 5.31 11.80 19.59
C HIS A 213 4.33 10.71 20.04
N ARG A 214 3.04 10.92 19.76
CA ARG A 214 1.97 10.10 20.32
C ARG A 214 1.09 9.49 19.24
N ARG A 215 0.47 8.37 19.59
CA ARG A 215 -0.50 7.64 18.78
C ARG A 215 -1.64 7.16 19.69
N GLY A 216 -2.83 6.96 19.14
CA GLY A 216 -3.88 6.16 19.76
C GLY A 216 -3.47 4.69 19.89
N GLY A 217 -3.69 4.09 21.06
CA GLY A 217 -3.36 2.71 21.41
C GLY A 217 -4.37 1.68 20.90
N SER A 218 -4.41 0.49 21.50
CA SER A 218 -5.42 -0.53 21.19
C SER A 218 -6.79 -0.13 21.78
N LEU A 219 -6.74 0.54 22.93
CA LEU A 219 -7.83 1.25 23.61
C LEU A 219 -8.41 2.40 22.77
N ASP A 220 -9.73 2.58 22.75
CA ASP A 220 -10.29 3.90 22.46
C ASP A 220 -9.79 4.88 23.54
N GLN A 221 -9.30 6.04 23.12
CA GLN A 221 -8.67 7.08 23.97
C GLN A 221 -7.32 6.72 24.63
N GLU A 222 -6.80 5.50 24.48
CA GLU A 222 -5.45 5.18 24.96
C GLU A 222 -4.39 5.97 24.18
N ILE A 223 -3.43 6.59 24.88
CA ILE A 223 -2.31 7.30 24.27
C ILE A 223 -1.04 6.47 24.44
N VAL A 224 -0.39 6.16 23.32
CA VAL A 224 0.89 5.46 23.25
C VAL A 224 1.96 6.42 22.77
N TYR A 225 3.05 6.51 23.53
CA TYR A 225 4.23 7.29 23.19
C TYR A 225 5.21 6.45 22.36
N MET A 226 5.57 6.95 21.19
CA MET A 226 6.49 6.24 20.29
C MET A 226 7.95 6.51 20.65
N ASP A 227 8.24 7.74 21.08
CA ASP A 227 9.57 8.13 21.57
C ASP A 227 9.82 7.59 22.99
N GLN A 228 11.04 7.12 23.22
CA GLN A 228 11.53 6.82 24.57
C GLN A 228 12.12 8.08 25.21
N LEU A 229 11.73 8.36 26.45
CA LEU A 229 12.40 9.39 27.26
C LEU A 229 13.84 8.94 27.50
N MET A 230 14.79 9.64 26.88
CA MET A 230 16.20 9.48 27.18
C MET A 230 16.54 10.45 28.31
N GLN A 231 16.70 9.94 29.53
CA GLN A 231 17.21 10.74 30.63
C GLN A 231 18.63 11.21 30.32
N VAL A 232 18.95 12.43 30.75
CA VAL A 232 20.34 12.91 30.85
C VAL A 232 21.04 12.04 31.90
N GLY A 233 21.72 10.97 31.47
CA GLY A 233 22.61 10.17 32.34
C GLY A 233 22.44 8.64 32.36
N GLN A 234 21.48 8.01 31.68
CA GLN A 234 21.30 6.54 31.75
C GLN A 234 21.33 5.81 30.39
N HIS A 235 22.49 5.80 29.72
CA HIS A 235 23.21 4.60 29.24
C HIS A 235 24.37 5.04 28.35
N ASN A 236 25.49 5.33 29.04
CA ASN A 236 26.89 5.01 28.72
C ASN A 236 27.78 6.12 29.33
N ASN A 237 28.44 5.81 30.45
CA ASN A 237 29.62 6.53 30.99
C ASN A 237 29.69 8.04 30.72
N ILE A 238 28.78 8.83 31.28
CA ILE A 238 29.01 10.26 31.47
C ILE A 238 28.57 10.59 32.89
N ASP A 239 29.54 10.56 33.80
CA ASP A 239 29.40 11.08 35.14
C ASP A 239 28.99 12.56 35.05
N ASN A 240 27.93 12.91 35.80
CA ASN A 240 27.37 14.25 35.94
C ASN A 240 28.31 15.25 36.66
N ASN A 241 29.62 15.02 36.65
CA ASN A 241 30.64 15.99 37.08
C ASN A 241 31.86 16.06 36.16
N SER A 242 31.83 15.42 34.99
CA SER A 242 32.81 15.67 33.94
C SER A 242 32.23 15.28 32.58
N LEU A 243 31.39 16.14 32.02
CA LEU A 243 31.44 16.31 30.57
C LEU A 243 32.80 16.95 30.29
N ASP A 244 33.81 16.11 30.06
CA ASP A 244 35.10 16.54 29.55
C ASP A 244 34.83 17.34 28.26
N GLU A 245 35.29 18.60 28.20
CA GLU A 245 35.10 19.50 27.05
C GLU A 245 35.50 18.84 25.72
N SER A 246 36.32 17.78 25.78
CA SER A 246 36.75 16.95 24.65
C SER A 246 35.62 16.18 23.94
N GLN A 247 34.57 15.71 24.62
CA GLN A 247 33.48 14.93 23.99
C GLN A 247 32.41 15.81 23.33
N ILE A 248 32.09 16.96 23.94
CA ILE A 248 31.22 17.99 23.35
C ILE A 248 31.86 18.55 22.06
N ASN A 249 33.19 18.65 22.01
CA ASN A 249 33.95 19.08 20.84
C ASN A 249 33.88 18.11 19.64
N SER A 250 33.34 16.90 19.80
CA SER A 250 33.19 15.91 18.70
C SER A 250 31.82 15.93 18.01
N LEU A 251 30.81 16.57 18.62
CA LEU A 251 29.45 16.63 18.09
C LEU A 251 29.28 17.83 17.15
N ARG A 252 28.54 17.63 16.05
CA ARG A 252 28.20 18.73 15.14
C ARG A 252 27.26 19.70 15.84
N THR A 253 27.75 20.91 16.11
CA THR A 253 27.00 21.96 16.80
C THR A 253 26.41 22.96 15.81
N HIS A 254 25.13 23.25 15.95
CA HIS A 254 24.36 24.20 15.15
C HIS A 254 23.96 25.40 16.03
N ARG A 255 24.55 26.57 15.74
CA ARG A 255 24.23 27.84 16.42
C ARG A 255 22.98 28.48 15.83
N GLY A 256 22.25 29.24 16.64
CA GLY A 256 21.01 29.91 16.25
C GLY A 256 19.72 29.25 16.77
N THR A 257 18.60 29.54 16.11
CA THR A 257 17.25 29.11 16.51
C THR A 257 16.62 28.21 15.46
N TYR A 258 16.20 27.01 15.88
CA TYR A 258 15.71 25.96 14.99
C TYR A 258 14.33 25.45 15.41
N ILE A 259 13.53 25.00 14.43
CA ILE A 259 12.28 24.27 14.67
C ILE A 259 12.54 22.77 14.58
N TYR A 260 12.03 21.99 15.53
CA TYR A 260 11.98 20.55 15.42
C TYR A 260 10.82 20.12 14.51
N GLY A 261 11.13 19.62 13.32
CA GLY A 261 10.18 19.09 12.36
C GLY A 261 9.64 17.70 12.72
N GLY A 262 10.34 16.98 13.61
CA GLY A 262 9.90 15.66 14.07
C GLY A 262 10.74 14.50 13.55
N PRO A 263 10.29 13.26 13.82
CA PRO A 263 10.81 12.07 13.17
C PRO A 263 10.68 12.18 11.65
N PHE A 264 11.67 11.72 10.89
CA PHE A 264 11.55 11.58 9.44
C PHE A 264 11.79 10.14 9.00
N HIS A 265 10.71 9.51 8.54
CA HIS A 265 10.75 8.18 7.93
C HIS A 265 10.46 8.31 6.43
N PRO A 266 11.33 7.84 5.51
CA PRO A 266 11.18 8.01 4.06
C PRO A 266 10.10 7.12 3.44
N HIS A 267 8.90 7.15 4.01
CA HIS A 267 7.70 6.50 3.53
C HIS A 267 6.60 7.55 3.47
N PHE A 268 5.92 7.64 2.32
CA PHE A 268 4.93 8.67 1.99
C PHE A 268 3.96 8.96 3.14
N GLY A 269 3.28 7.92 3.64
CA GLY A 269 2.31 8.10 4.72
C GLY A 269 2.91 8.63 6.03
N HIS A 270 4.02 8.04 6.48
CA HIS A 270 4.62 8.43 7.77
C HIS A 270 5.17 9.85 7.73
N SER A 271 5.77 10.27 6.60
CA SER A 271 6.22 11.65 6.46
C SER A 271 5.06 12.65 6.51
N LEU A 272 3.95 12.36 5.81
CA LEU A 272 2.80 13.27 5.76
C LEU A 272 1.97 13.27 7.05
N THR A 273 2.02 12.22 7.88
CA THR A 273 1.25 12.16 9.14
C THR A 273 2.08 12.43 10.39
N GLU A 274 3.41 12.42 10.30
CA GLU A 274 4.29 12.48 11.49
C GLU A 274 5.40 13.54 11.37
N SER A 275 5.68 14.07 10.16
CA SER A 275 6.76 15.03 9.95
C SER A 275 6.31 16.43 9.54
N ILE A 276 5.13 16.59 8.92
CA ILE A 276 4.70 17.91 8.41
C ILE A 276 3.92 18.75 9.44
N HIS A 277 3.31 18.12 10.43
CA HIS A 277 2.37 18.78 11.36
C HIS A 277 3.02 19.68 12.39
N ARG A 278 4.35 19.80 12.41
CA ARG A 278 5.09 20.77 13.23
C ARG A 278 5.62 21.95 12.41
N LEU A 279 5.53 21.87 11.09
CA LEU A 279 6.15 22.84 10.19
C LEU A 279 5.43 24.18 10.16
N TRP A 280 4.20 24.25 10.70
CA TRP A 280 3.41 25.48 10.82
C TRP A 280 4.14 26.59 11.60
N ALA A 281 5.02 26.24 12.54
CA ALA A 281 5.76 27.19 13.36
C ALA A 281 6.97 27.80 12.64
N PHE A 282 7.38 27.26 11.49
CA PHE A 282 8.58 27.71 10.81
C PHE A 282 8.37 29.06 10.12
N LYS A 283 9.23 30.01 10.45
CA LYS A 283 9.28 31.36 9.87
C LYS A 283 10.71 31.65 9.43
N THR A 284 10.95 31.78 8.11
CA THR A 284 12.30 31.97 7.52
C THR A 284 13.04 33.20 8.06
N SER A 285 12.32 34.23 8.51
CA SER A 285 12.87 35.46 9.09
C SER A 285 13.37 35.31 10.53
N ILE A 286 12.90 34.27 11.25
CA ILE A 286 13.18 34.05 12.67
C ILE A 286 14.07 32.82 12.87
N HIS A 287 13.89 31.79 12.04
CA HIS A 287 14.49 30.49 12.25
C HIS A 287 15.62 30.20 11.26
N ASP A 288 16.71 29.66 11.78
CA ASP A 288 17.89 29.28 11.03
C ASP A 288 17.67 27.99 10.24
N GLY A 289 16.80 27.09 10.71
CA GLY A 289 16.41 25.89 9.99
C GLY A 289 15.36 25.01 10.68
N ILE A 290 15.03 23.90 10.02
CA ILE A 290 14.12 22.86 10.51
C ILE A 290 14.91 21.57 10.70
N VAL A 291 14.76 20.93 11.85
CA VAL A 291 15.51 19.74 12.25
C VAL A 291 14.62 18.50 12.10
N PHE A 292 15.06 17.56 11.27
CA PHE A 292 14.42 16.26 11.07
C PHE A 292 15.31 15.14 11.60
N ALA A 293 14.78 14.36 12.54
CA ALA A 293 15.48 13.19 13.09
C ALA A 293 15.26 11.99 12.16
N VAL A 294 16.27 11.63 11.37
CA VAL A 294 16.11 10.65 10.29
C VAL A 294 16.09 9.23 10.85
N SER A 295 15.08 8.44 10.47
CA SER A 295 15.03 7.01 10.72
C SER A 295 15.83 6.26 9.64
N LEU A 296 17.00 5.74 10.01
CA LEU A 296 17.89 5.00 9.10
C LEU A 296 17.72 3.49 9.27
N ARG A 297 17.75 2.74 8.16
CA ARG A 297 17.88 1.27 8.22
C ARG A 297 19.29 0.89 8.70
N PRO A 298 19.46 -0.20 9.46
CA PRO A 298 20.77 -0.69 9.83
C PRO A 298 21.61 -0.89 8.56
N ASN A 299 22.82 -0.32 8.52
CA ASN A 299 23.81 -0.33 7.43
C ASN A 299 23.81 0.83 6.41
N LEU A 300 23.02 1.90 6.62
CA LEU A 300 23.10 3.12 5.80
C LEU A 300 23.77 4.28 6.54
N ASN A 301 25.10 4.27 6.62
CA ASN A 301 25.88 5.46 6.97
C ASN A 301 25.92 6.38 5.75
N ARG A 302 25.09 7.44 5.74
CA ARG A 302 25.20 8.52 4.75
C ARG A 302 25.34 9.84 5.47
N THR A 303 26.54 10.41 5.41
CA THR A 303 26.83 11.78 5.82
C THR A 303 26.02 12.83 5.04
N ASN A 304 25.46 12.45 3.87
CA ASN A 304 24.60 13.27 3.03
C ASN A 304 23.27 12.55 2.76
N TYR A 305 22.29 12.75 3.65
CA TYR A 305 20.92 12.26 3.42
C TYR A 305 20.19 13.15 2.41
N THR A 306 19.46 12.54 1.48
CA THR A 306 18.60 13.24 0.52
C THR A 306 17.17 12.72 0.70
N PRO A 307 16.20 13.59 1.01
CA PRO A 307 14.81 13.17 1.14
C PRO A 307 14.22 12.77 -0.23
N PRO A 308 13.14 11.98 -0.26
CA PRO A 308 12.44 11.65 -1.50
C PRO A 308 11.91 12.90 -2.23
N GLN A 309 11.86 12.85 -3.57
CA GLN A 309 11.42 13.98 -4.40
C GLN A 309 10.03 14.50 -4.03
N TRP A 310 9.07 13.62 -3.74
CA TRP A 310 7.72 14.03 -3.34
C TRP A 310 7.71 14.78 -2.00
N PHE A 311 8.67 14.53 -1.10
CA PHE A 311 8.80 15.29 0.14
C PHE A 311 9.42 16.67 -0.11
N ILE A 312 10.37 16.78 -1.05
CA ILE A 312 10.89 18.08 -1.52
C ILE A 312 9.73 18.92 -2.07
N GLN A 313 8.87 18.33 -2.90
CA GLN A 313 7.66 19.00 -3.40
C GLN A 313 6.70 19.38 -2.28
N THR A 314 6.58 18.56 -1.23
CA THR A 314 5.80 18.91 -0.03
C THR A 314 6.36 20.17 0.63
N LEU A 315 7.67 20.26 0.81
CA LEU A 315 8.33 21.44 1.38
C LEU A 315 8.15 22.68 0.48
N GLU A 316 8.23 22.52 -0.84
CA GLU A 316 7.96 23.60 -1.80
C GLU A 316 6.53 24.14 -1.70
N ILE A 317 5.54 23.25 -1.56
CA ILE A 317 4.14 23.64 -1.32
C ILE A 317 4.00 24.36 0.03
N LEU A 318 4.73 23.93 1.06
CA LEU A 318 4.73 24.58 2.38
C LEU A 318 5.65 25.81 2.46
N GLU A 319 6.27 26.22 1.35
CA GLU A 319 7.16 27.39 1.27
C GLU A 319 8.44 27.28 2.11
N ILE A 320 8.88 26.05 2.35
CA ILE A 320 10.06 25.74 3.16
C ILE A 320 11.25 25.48 2.22
N PRO A 321 12.29 26.33 2.25
CA PRO A 321 13.48 26.10 1.42
C PRO A 321 14.19 24.82 1.86
N LEU A 322 14.47 23.92 0.92
CA LEU A 322 15.20 22.67 1.22
C LEU A 322 16.55 22.92 1.92
N ALA A 323 17.21 24.03 1.60
CA ALA A 323 18.48 24.45 2.23
C ALA A 323 18.35 24.78 3.73
N LYS A 324 17.13 25.03 4.23
CA LYS A 324 16.84 25.26 5.65
C LYS A 324 16.59 23.94 6.40
N CYS A 325 16.48 22.80 5.71
CA CYS A 325 16.25 21.50 6.35
C CYS A 325 17.57 20.84 6.78
N ILE A 326 17.63 20.45 8.04
CA ILE A 326 18.76 19.74 8.65
C ILE A 326 18.36 18.30 8.91
N TRP A 327 19.07 17.38 8.26
CA TRP A 327 18.84 15.94 8.34
C TRP A 327 19.78 15.33 9.37
N VAL A 328 19.27 15.04 10.56
CA VAL A 328 20.06 14.48 11.66
C VAL A 328 20.28 12.99 11.42
N THR A 329 21.45 12.66 10.88
CA THR A 329 21.94 11.28 10.66
C THR A 329 22.97 10.83 11.69
N ASN A 330 23.50 11.76 12.48
CA ASN A 330 24.41 11.57 13.60
C ASN A 330 23.98 12.51 14.73
N ASP A 331 24.38 12.23 15.96
CA ASP A 331 24.08 13.08 17.11
C ASP A 331 24.55 14.52 16.86
N CYS A 332 23.65 15.48 17.05
CA CYS A 332 23.88 16.91 16.82
C CYS A 332 23.40 17.73 18.03
N ILE A 333 24.03 18.88 18.26
CA ILE A 333 23.62 19.85 19.28
C ILE A 333 23.06 21.09 18.60
N PHE A 334 21.92 21.59 19.08
CA PHE A 334 21.29 22.83 18.61
C PHE A 334 21.18 23.84 19.75
N GLU A 335 21.71 25.05 19.55
CA GLU A 335 21.78 26.10 20.57
C GLU A 335 20.39 26.46 21.12
N ASN A 336 19.43 26.73 20.24
CA ASN A 336 18.03 26.91 20.61
C ASN A 336 17.14 26.04 19.70
N LEU A 337 16.54 24.99 20.25
CA LEU A 337 15.57 24.15 19.54
C LEU A 337 14.16 24.39 20.09
N ILE A 338 13.24 24.74 19.21
CA ILE A 338 11.83 24.91 19.51
C ILE A 338 11.08 23.69 19.00
N ILE A 339 10.25 23.09 19.84
CA ILE A 339 9.40 21.94 19.53
C ILE A 339 7.95 22.42 19.46
N PRO A 340 7.39 22.55 18.25
CA PRO A 340 5.99 22.90 18.08
C PRO A 340 5.08 21.74 18.47
N GLU A 341 3.92 22.03 19.02
CA GLU A 341 2.83 21.06 19.13
C GLU A 341 2.48 20.53 17.72
N PRO A 342 2.35 19.20 17.51
CA PRO A 342 1.90 18.67 16.24
C PRO A 342 0.42 19.01 16.02
N GLY A 343 0.07 19.52 14.84
CA GLY A 343 -1.32 19.84 14.47
C GLY A 343 -2.23 18.64 14.16
N SER A 344 -1.64 17.49 13.84
CA SER A 344 -2.32 16.20 13.62
C SER A 344 -1.41 15.07 14.09
N GLU A 345 -2.00 13.94 14.48
CA GLU A 345 -1.30 12.76 14.99
C GLU A 345 -1.89 11.48 14.36
N LEU A 346 -1.04 10.54 13.89
CA LEU A 346 -1.43 9.41 13.01
C LEU A 346 -2.66 8.58 13.44
N SER A 347 -2.96 8.42 14.74
CA SER A 347 -4.18 7.71 15.16
C SER A 347 -5.04 8.48 16.15
N LEU A 348 -4.73 9.75 16.38
CA LEU A 348 -5.56 10.68 17.16
C LEU A 348 -6.24 11.72 16.26
N GLY A 349 -5.68 11.95 15.06
CA GLY A 349 -6.22 12.87 14.06
C GLY A 349 -5.88 14.33 14.30
N LEU A 350 -6.66 15.17 13.64
CA LEU A 350 -6.53 16.62 13.59
C LEU A 350 -6.86 17.27 14.93
N LYS A 351 -6.00 18.18 15.41
CA LYS A 351 -6.30 19.00 16.58
C LYS A 351 -7.21 20.17 16.23
N LYS A 352 -8.11 20.54 17.15
CA LYS A 352 -9.14 21.58 16.93
C LYS A 352 -8.60 22.93 16.41
N TRP A 353 -7.37 23.29 16.74
CA TRP A 353 -6.75 24.56 16.34
C TRP A 353 -6.05 24.50 14.97
N TYR A 354 -5.72 23.30 14.47
CA TYR A 354 -4.93 23.16 13.24
C TYR A 354 -5.69 23.43 11.93
N PRO A 355 -7.04 23.27 11.82
CA PRO A 355 -7.81 23.66 10.64
C PRO A 355 -7.49 25.07 10.11
N PHE A 356 -7.39 26.08 10.99
CA PHE A 356 -7.09 27.45 10.59
C PHE A 356 -5.77 27.58 9.82
N TYR A 357 -4.74 26.83 10.22
CA TYR A 357 -3.48 26.76 9.49
C TYR A 357 -3.65 26.05 8.14
N LEU A 358 -4.40 24.96 8.11
CA LEU A 358 -4.66 24.20 6.88
C LEU A 358 -5.51 24.97 5.87
N GLU A 359 -6.44 25.83 6.30
CA GLU A 359 -7.24 26.68 5.41
C GLU A 359 -6.34 27.60 4.57
N LYS A 360 -5.41 28.30 5.23
CA LYS A 360 -4.43 29.15 4.55
C LYS A 360 -3.55 28.36 3.58
N GLN A 361 -3.12 27.16 3.98
CA GLN A 361 -2.33 26.29 3.10
C GLN A 361 -3.16 25.75 1.92
N GLN A 362 -4.43 25.46 2.14
CA GLN A 362 -5.34 25.00 1.11
C GLN A 362 -5.63 26.08 0.07
N GLU A 363 -5.85 27.34 0.47
CA GLU A 363 -6.01 28.47 -0.47
C GLU A 363 -4.84 28.55 -1.46
N ARG A 364 -3.62 28.41 -0.94
CA ARG A 364 -2.42 28.35 -1.77
C ARG A 364 -2.42 27.14 -2.70
N ILE A 365 -2.72 25.95 -2.20
CA ILE A 365 -2.79 24.73 -3.02
C ILE A 365 -3.83 24.88 -4.14
N LEU A 366 -4.98 25.49 -3.84
CA LEU A 366 -6.02 25.76 -4.84
C LEU A 366 -5.53 26.69 -5.96
N ALA A 367 -4.72 27.69 -5.62
CA ALA A 367 -4.08 28.58 -6.60
C ALA A 367 -2.99 27.84 -7.41
N LEU A 368 -2.11 27.07 -6.76
CA LEU A 368 -1.03 26.31 -7.43
C LEU A 368 -1.57 25.23 -8.37
N THR A 369 -2.75 24.71 -8.09
CA THR A 369 -3.39 23.65 -8.89
C THR A 369 -4.40 24.17 -9.91
N GLU A 370 -4.77 25.45 -9.90
CA GLU A 370 -5.86 26.01 -10.72
C GLU A 370 -5.75 25.63 -12.21
N SER A 371 -4.59 25.86 -12.82
CA SER A 371 -4.35 25.55 -14.24
C SER A 371 -4.36 24.05 -14.56
N ARG A 372 -4.13 23.18 -13.56
CA ARG A 372 -4.07 21.72 -13.71
C ARG A 372 -5.43 21.05 -13.54
N ARG A 373 -6.44 21.74 -12.98
CA ARG A 373 -7.73 21.15 -12.61
C ARG A 373 -8.76 21.08 -13.74
N LYS A 374 -8.61 21.88 -14.80
CA LYS A 374 -9.64 22.10 -15.82
C LYS A 374 -10.20 20.82 -16.48
N ASP A 375 -9.34 19.83 -16.71
CA ASP A 375 -9.70 18.60 -17.44
C ASP A 375 -9.65 17.35 -16.54
N LYS A 376 -9.75 17.54 -15.21
CA LYS A 376 -9.68 16.43 -14.25
C LYS A 376 -11.04 15.75 -14.05
N PRO A 377 -11.06 14.42 -13.84
CA PRO A 377 -12.29 13.66 -13.70
C PRO A 377 -12.99 13.95 -12.38
N GLU A 378 -14.32 13.86 -12.37
CA GLU A 378 -15.13 13.99 -11.16
C GLU A 378 -15.18 12.71 -10.31
N LYS A 379 -14.78 11.55 -10.87
CA LYS A 379 -14.79 10.25 -10.19
C LYS A 379 -13.40 9.63 -10.17
N LEU A 380 -12.88 9.36 -8.98
CA LEU A 380 -11.54 8.81 -8.78
C LEU A 380 -11.55 7.52 -7.99
N PHE A 381 -10.79 6.54 -8.46
CA PHE A 381 -10.47 5.33 -7.72
C PHE A 381 -8.96 5.28 -7.46
N LEU A 382 -8.58 5.12 -6.19
CA LEU A 382 -7.19 5.00 -5.77
C LEU A 382 -6.94 3.62 -5.20
N GLY A 383 -6.74 2.65 -6.11
CA GLY A 383 -6.42 1.27 -5.81
C GLY A 383 -4.93 1.00 -5.53
N ARG A 384 -4.59 -0.25 -5.26
CA ARG A 384 -3.24 -0.74 -4.94
C ARG A 384 -2.85 -2.00 -5.74
N ASN A 385 -3.65 -2.44 -6.69
CA ASN A 385 -3.42 -3.68 -7.43
C ASN A 385 -2.11 -3.69 -8.23
N HIS A 386 -1.55 -2.52 -8.56
CA HIS A 386 -0.26 -2.36 -9.23
C HIS A 386 0.96 -2.51 -8.30
N ILE A 387 0.74 -2.66 -6.99
CA ILE A 387 1.77 -2.87 -5.97
C ILE A 387 1.46 -4.11 -5.08
N PRO A 388 1.38 -5.31 -5.66
CA PRO A 388 0.80 -6.50 -5.03
C PRO A 388 1.50 -6.96 -3.74
N PHE A 389 2.81 -6.69 -3.57
CA PHE A 389 3.55 -7.08 -2.35
C PHE A 389 3.48 -6.06 -1.21
N ASN A 390 2.78 -4.93 -1.43
CA ASN A 390 2.62 -3.86 -0.44
C ASN A 390 1.19 -3.81 0.09
N GLY A 391 0.57 -4.99 0.26
CA GLY A 391 -0.77 -5.19 0.80
C GLY A 391 -1.85 -4.63 -0.13
N ASN A 392 -2.08 -5.25 -1.28
CA ASN A 392 -3.30 -5.07 -2.05
C ASN A 392 -4.43 -5.93 -1.45
N LEU A 393 -5.70 -5.59 -1.69
CA LEU A 393 -6.81 -6.51 -1.42
C LEU A 393 -6.87 -7.52 -2.57
N ALA A 394 -6.90 -8.82 -2.29
CA ALA A 394 -7.11 -9.81 -3.34
C ALA A 394 -8.48 -9.59 -4.02
N GLY A 395 -8.54 -9.66 -5.35
CA GLY A 395 -9.75 -9.38 -6.11
C GLY A 395 -10.00 -7.89 -6.38
N GLU A 396 -9.14 -6.98 -5.91
CA GLU A 396 -9.28 -5.54 -6.14
C GLU A 396 -9.29 -5.15 -7.62
N LYS A 397 -8.59 -5.91 -8.47
CA LYS A 397 -8.61 -5.68 -9.92
C LYS A 397 -10.01 -5.81 -10.52
N TYR A 398 -10.84 -6.68 -9.94
CA TYR A 398 -12.23 -6.83 -10.35
C TYR A 398 -13.05 -5.58 -10.02
N PHE A 399 -12.91 -5.06 -8.79
CA PHE A 399 -13.52 -3.78 -8.39
C PHE A 399 -13.08 -2.62 -9.27
N GLU A 400 -11.76 -2.50 -9.53
CA GLU A 400 -11.22 -1.46 -10.41
C GLU A 400 -11.89 -1.50 -11.78
N THR A 401 -12.01 -2.69 -12.37
CA THR A 401 -12.61 -2.87 -13.71
C THR A 401 -14.06 -2.38 -13.73
N LEU A 402 -14.87 -2.79 -12.74
CA LEU A 402 -16.26 -2.36 -12.64
C LEU A 402 -16.42 -0.85 -12.38
N LEU A 403 -15.51 -0.25 -11.61
CA LEU A 403 -15.52 1.19 -11.35
C LEU A 403 -15.13 1.97 -12.62
N VAL A 404 -14.13 1.51 -13.35
CA VAL A 404 -13.71 2.13 -14.63
C VAL A 404 -14.85 2.10 -15.65
N ASP A 405 -15.58 0.98 -15.74
CA ASP A 405 -16.78 0.86 -16.59
C ASP A 405 -17.88 1.90 -16.24
N GLU A 406 -17.88 2.43 -15.01
CA GLU A 406 -18.81 3.46 -14.52
C GLU A 406 -18.22 4.88 -14.50
N GLY A 407 -17.09 5.06 -15.20
CA GLY A 407 -16.45 6.35 -15.45
C GLY A 407 -15.48 6.79 -14.36
N TYR A 408 -15.09 5.92 -13.44
CA TYR A 408 -13.98 6.22 -12.52
C TYR A 408 -12.64 6.17 -13.26
N ILE A 409 -11.77 7.13 -12.96
CA ILE A 409 -10.36 7.04 -13.35
C ILE A 409 -9.58 6.35 -12.23
N SER A 410 -8.89 5.26 -12.57
CA SER A 410 -7.96 4.60 -11.66
C SER A 410 -6.64 5.35 -11.60
N LEU A 411 -6.44 6.12 -10.53
CA LEU A 411 -5.26 6.94 -10.33
C LEU A 411 -4.19 6.16 -9.55
N LYS A 412 -2.97 6.12 -10.11
CA LYS A 412 -1.76 5.57 -9.48
C LYS A 412 -0.86 6.73 -9.05
N PRO A 413 -0.92 7.18 -7.78
CA PRO A 413 -0.33 8.46 -7.36
C PRO A 413 1.18 8.56 -7.62
N GLU A 414 1.91 7.45 -7.53
CA GLU A 414 3.37 7.42 -7.75
C GLU A 414 3.82 7.81 -9.16
N ASN A 415 2.89 7.82 -10.12
CA ASN A 415 3.17 8.24 -11.49
C ASN A 415 3.10 9.76 -11.68
N TYR A 416 2.72 10.51 -10.65
CA TYR A 416 2.43 11.93 -10.72
C TYR A 416 3.20 12.72 -9.66
N ASP A 417 3.57 13.96 -9.99
CA ASP A 417 4.07 14.90 -9.00
C ASP A 417 2.98 15.28 -7.97
N LEU A 418 3.39 15.84 -6.83
CA LEU A 418 2.47 16.09 -5.73
C LEU A 418 1.37 17.12 -6.06
N LEU A 419 1.67 18.13 -6.87
CA LEU A 419 0.67 19.12 -7.30
C LEU A 419 -0.34 18.51 -8.26
N GLU A 420 0.10 17.62 -9.13
CA GLU A 420 -0.75 16.89 -10.04
C GLU A 420 -1.67 15.93 -9.28
N GLN A 421 -1.16 15.22 -8.26
CA GLN A 421 -1.98 14.40 -7.35
C GLN A 421 -3.05 15.24 -6.66
N LEU A 422 -2.67 16.40 -6.09
CA LEU A 422 -3.62 17.33 -5.46
C LEU A 422 -4.66 17.85 -6.47
N ALA A 423 -4.26 18.15 -7.70
CA ALA A 423 -5.18 18.60 -8.74
C ALA A 423 -6.25 17.54 -9.06
N TYR A 424 -5.88 16.26 -9.13
CA TYR A 424 -6.85 15.16 -9.28
C TYR A 424 -7.79 15.12 -8.07
N ILE A 425 -7.24 15.02 -6.85
CA ILE A 425 -8.03 14.85 -5.62
C ILE A 425 -9.00 16.02 -5.40
N ILE A 426 -8.56 17.26 -5.60
CA ILE A 426 -9.39 18.47 -5.41
C ILE A 426 -10.51 18.58 -6.46
N SER A 427 -10.30 18.05 -7.67
CA SER A 427 -11.29 18.15 -8.74
C SER A 427 -12.38 17.07 -8.67
N ALA A 428 -12.12 15.99 -7.95
CA ALA A 428 -13.07 14.89 -7.84
C ALA A 428 -14.26 15.28 -6.95
N LYS A 429 -15.44 14.74 -7.29
CA LYS A 429 -16.66 14.79 -6.49
C LYS A 429 -16.95 13.48 -5.76
N LYS A 430 -16.47 12.36 -6.30
CA LYS A 430 -16.55 11.04 -5.67
C LYS A 430 -15.18 10.37 -5.71
N ILE A 431 -14.66 10.01 -4.54
CA ILE A 431 -13.36 9.36 -4.40
C ILE A 431 -13.54 8.03 -3.69
N ILE A 432 -13.10 6.94 -4.32
CA ILE A 432 -13.03 5.63 -3.70
C ILE A 432 -11.56 5.30 -3.47
N PHE A 433 -11.15 5.20 -2.21
CA PHE A 433 -9.84 4.70 -1.84
C PHE A 433 -9.90 3.20 -1.56
N SER A 434 -8.87 2.47 -1.97
CA SER A 434 -8.46 1.29 -1.22
C SER A 434 -7.64 1.75 -0.02
N GLU A 435 -8.05 1.40 1.20
CA GLU A 435 -7.45 1.88 2.46
C GLU A 435 -5.92 1.88 2.40
N GLY A 436 -5.21 2.98 2.59
CA GLY A 436 -3.76 2.96 2.45
C GLY A 436 -3.11 4.33 2.41
N SER A 437 -1.80 4.36 2.16
CA SER A 437 -1.01 5.60 2.28
C SER A 437 -1.41 6.72 1.32
N SER A 438 -2.10 6.40 0.22
CA SER A 438 -2.64 7.39 -0.73
C SER A 438 -3.62 8.36 -0.06
N ILE A 439 -4.27 7.93 1.02
CA ILE A 439 -5.17 8.75 1.82
C ILE A 439 -4.44 9.99 2.36
N TYR A 440 -3.22 9.83 2.88
CA TYR A 440 -2.53 10.90 3.62
C TYR A 440 -2.11 12.10 2.77
N ILE A 441 -2.38 12.11 1.46
CA ILE A 441 -2.35 13.34 0.68
C ILE A 441 -3.34 14.38 1.22
N THR A 442 -4.41 13.94 1.89
CA THR A 442 -5.41 14.80 2.54
C THR A 442 -4.86 15.58 3.73
N GLU A 443 -3.68 15.24 4.26
CA GLU A 443 -3.05 15.98 5.37
C GLU A 443 -2.58 17.39 4.96
N LEU A 444 -2.51 17.67 3.65
CA LEU A 444 -2.14 18.99 3.11
C LEU A 444 -3.34 19.94 2.96
N ILE A 445 -4.55 19.46 3.16
CA ILE A 445 -5.80 20.19 2.88
C ILE A 445 -6.70 20.20 4.11
N ASN A 446 -7.49 21.25 4.26
CA ASN A 446 -8.43 21.40 5.36
C ASN A 446 -9.74 20.62 5.10
N ASP A 447 -10.37 20.84 3.95
CA ASP A 447 -11.66 20.25 3.57
C ASP A 447 -11.69 19.91 2.06
N LEU A 448 -12.34 18.80 1.72
CA LEU A 448 -12.58 18.34 0.36
C LEU A 448 -14.07 18.40 0.05
N ASP A 449 -14.41 19.14 -1.01
CA ASP A 449 -15.73 19.13 -1.62
C ASP A 449 -15.93 17.86 -2.50
N ALA A 450 -15.77 16.70 -1.86
CA ALA A 450 -15.91 15.38 -2.45
C ALA A 450 -16.48 14.39 -1.43
N GLU A 451 -17.34 13.48 -1.88
CA GLU A 451 -17.77 12.33 -1.09
C GLU A 451 -16.69 11.23 -1.18
N ILE A 452 -16.39 10.58 -0.05
CA ILE A 452 -15.29 9.60 0.03
C ILE A 452 -15.78 8.24 0.54
N ALA A 453 -15.47 7.19 -0.20
CA ALA A 453 -15.60 5.81 0.27
C ALA A 453 -14.23 5.17 0.41
N CYS A 454 -14.07 4.32 1.43
CA CYS A 454 -12.84 3.58 1.66
C CYS A 454 -13.12 2.08 1.72
N ILE A 455 -12.55 1.32 0.78
CA ILE A 455 -12.57 -0.14 0.81
C ILE A 455 -11.51 -0.61 1.83
N PRO A 456 -11.91 -1.30 2.91
CA PRO A 456 -11.00 -1.66 3.99
C PRO A 456 -10.02 -2.74 3.55
N ARG A 457 -8.81 -2.69 4.11
CA ARG A 457 -7.77 -3.71 3.89
C ARG A 457 -7.17 -4.26 5.18
N ARG A 458 -7.70 -3.82 6.31
CA ARG A 458 -7.27 -4.21 7.65
C ARG A 458 -8.50 -4.42 8.51
N PRO A 459 -8.38 -5.21 9.59
CA PRO A 459 -9.44 -5.38 10.57
C PRO A 459 -9.74 -4.12 11.39
N SER A 460 -9.03 -3.01 11.13
CA SER A 460 -9.26 -1.71 11.74
C SER A 460 -8.83 -0.59 10.80
N ASN A 461 -9.63 0.46 10.71
CA ASN A 461 -9.34 1.68 9.96
C ASN A 461 -8.78 2.81 10.86
N LYS A 462 -8.49 2.54 12.14
CA LYS A 462 -8.04 3.53 13.13
C LYS A 462 -6.88 4.44 12.67
N PRO A 463 -5.88 3.96 11.90
CA PRO A 463 -4.80 4.82 11.40
C PRO A 463 -5.22 5.77 10.27
N PHE A 464 -6.37 5.56 9.62
CA PHE A 464 -6.79 6.29 8.42
C PHE A 464 -8.04 7.13 8.66
N TYR A 465 -8.98 6.62 9.45
CA TYR A 465 -10.25 7.29 9.75
C TYR A 465 -10.08 8.76 10.17
N PRO A 466 -9.19 9.11 11.12
CA PRO A 466 -9.06 10.49 11.59
C PRO A 466 -8.55 11.49 10.54
N HIS A 467 -7.89 11.00 9.48
CA HIS A 467 -7.28 11.79 8.40
C HIS A 467 -8.21 12.02 7.20
N ILE A 468 -9.38 11.36 7.19
CA ILE A 468 -10.39 11.55 6.15
C ILE A 468 -11.69 12.10 6.74
N SER A 469 -12.15 11.57 7.88
CA SER A 469 -13.49 11.85 8.38
C SER A 469 -13.73 13.34 8.68
N SER A 470 -12.67 14.06 9.06
CA SER A 470 -12.70 15.51 9.30
C SER A 470 -12.54 16.36 8.03
N LYS A 471 -12.23 15.72 6.89
CA LYS A 471 -11.85 16.37 5.62
C LYS A 471 -12.94 16.34 4.58
N THR A 472 -14.09 15.72 4.86
CA THR A 472 -15.20 15.63 3.92
C THR A 472 -16.52 15.58 4.69
N ARG A 473 -17.59 16.05 4.04
CA ARG A 473 -18.96 15.99 4.57
C ARG A 473 -19.53 14.58 4.57
N ASN A 474 -19.05 13.69 3.70
CA ASN A 474 -19.56 12.32 3.60
C ASN A 474 -18.40 11.34 3.42
N TYR A 475 -18.15 10.56 4.47
CA TYR A 475 -17.19 9.47 4.48
C TYR A 475 -17.86 8.15 4.86
N ILE A 476 -17.61 7.11 4.07
CA ILE A 476 -18.02 5.75 4.41
C ILE A 476 -16.85 4.77 4.38
N VAL A 477 -16.92 3.75 5.24
CA VAL A 477 -16.19 2.51 5.04
C VAL A 477 -17.08 1.60 4.19
N ALA A 478 -16.61 1.19 3.01
CA ALA A 478 -17.37 0.32 2.13
C ALA A 478 -17.24 -1.14 2.60
N GLY A 479 -18.31 -1.69 3.18
CA GLY A 479 -18.31 -3.03 3.80
C GLY A 479 -17.93 -3.01 5.29
N ASN A 480 -17.41 -4.11 5.80
CA ASN A 480 -17.06 -4.28 7.21
C ASN A 480 -15.56 -4.58 7.38
N VAL A 481 -14.88 -3.82 8.25
CA VAL A 481 -13.46 -4.07 8.56
C VAL A 481 -13.24 -5.47 9.14
N ALA A 482 -14.18 -6.00 9.91
CA ALA A 482 -14.08 -7.33 10.53
C ALA A 482 -14.09 -8.49 9.50
N ASP A 483 -14.55 -8.22 8.28
CA ASP A 483 -14.52 -9.17 7.17
C ASP A 483 -13.16 -9.24 6.49
N ILE A 484 -12.24 -8.33 6.81
CA ILE A 484 -10.91 -8.33 6.21
C ILE A 484 -9.95 -9.24 6.99
N LEU A 485 -9.42 -10.23 6.28
CA LEU A 485 -8.50 -11.21 6.84
C LEU A 485 -7.15 -11.18 6.11
N PRO A 486 -6.08 -10.69 6.76
CA PRO A 486 -4.73 -10.75 6.22
C PRO A 486 -4.18 -12.19 6.20
N LEU A 487 -3.69 -12.65 5.04
CA LEU A 487 -3.08 -13.96 4.86
C LEU A 487 -1.63 -13.86 4.39
N GLY A 488 -0.79 -14.84 4.77
CA GLY A 488 0.61 -14.93 4.36
C GLY A 488 1.45 -13.74 4.85
N ASN A 489 1.67 -13.62 6.16
CA ASN A 489 2.52 -12.57 6.72
C ASN A 489 4.00 -13.01 6.74
N TRP A 490 4.83 -12.36 5.93
CA TRP A 490 6.29 -12.55 5.87
C TRP A 490 7.04 -11.26 6.25
N GLU A 491 6.55 -10.59 7.31
CA GLU A 491 7.10 -9.32 7.80
C GLU A 491 8.60 -9.38 8.10
N LYS A 492 9.11 -10.51 8.62
CA LYS A 492 10.55 -10.72 8.87
C LYS A 492 11.39 -10.63 7.59
N GLN A 493 10.78 -10.85 6.43
CA GLN A 493 11.40 -10.75 5.10
C GLN A 493 10.96 -9.49 4.34
N GLY A 494 10.24 -8.58 5.00
CA GLY A 494 9.80 -7.30 4.45
C GLY A 494 8.63 -7.41 3.47
N ILE A 495 7.87 -8.51 3.49
CA ILE A 495 6.70 -8.74 2.63
C ILE A 495 5.45 -8.67 3.50
N ARG A 496 4.50 -7.81 3.11
CA ARG A 496 3.23 -7.65 3.81
C ARG A 496 2.22 -8.68 3.34
N SER A 497 1.36 -9.11 4.25
CA SER A 497 0.24 -10.01 3.96
C SER A 497 -0.68 -9.52 2.84
N ILE A 498 -1.31 -10.47 2.15
CA ILE A 498 -2.41 -10.21 1.22
C ILE A 498 -3.74 -10.34 1.98
N PRO A 499 -4.46 -9.23 2.23
CA PRO A 499 -5.81 -9.31 2.74
C PRO A 499 -6.80 -9.90 1.72
N ILE A 500 -7.72 -10.71 2.23
CA ILE A 500 -8.93 -11.15 1.53
C ILE A 500 -10.18 -10.63 2.26
N CYS A 501 -11.31 -10.52 1.56
CA CYS A 501 -12.58 -10.10 2.17
C CYS A 501 -13.50 -11.31 2.30
N LYS A 502 -13.80 -11.76 3.54
CA LYS A 502 -14.66 -12.93 3.79
C LYS A 502 -15.99 -12.82 3.04
N HIS A 503 -16.63 -11.65 3.14
CA HIS A 503 -17.91 -11.34 2.50
C HIS A 503 -17.77 -10.07 1.64
N PRO A 504 -17.57 -10.18 0.32
CA PRO A 504 -17.36 -9.01 -0.55
C PRO A 504 -18.65 -8.27 -0.92
N SER A 505 -19.81 -8.93 -0.89
CA SER A 505 -21.11 -8.31 -1.22
C SER A 505 -21.46 -7.06 -0.38
N PRO A 506 -21.19 -7.00 0.94
CA PRO A 506 -21.32 -5.78 1.74
C PRO A 506 -20.57 -4.55 1.20
N ILE A 507 -19.41 -4.74 0.57
CA ILE A 507 -18.67 -3.63 -0.07
C ILE A 507 -19.52 -3.05 -1.21
N VAL A 508 -20.05 -3.92 -2.06
CA VAL A 508 -20.88 -3.56 -3.23
C VAL A 508 -22.18 -2.89 -2.79
N GLU A 509 -22.84 -3.45 -1.77
CA GLU A 509 -24.07 -2.90 -1.21
C GLU A 509 -23.84 -1.51 -0.61
N SER A 510 -22.73 -1.31 0.11
CA SER A 510 -22.36 -0.01 0.66
C SER A 510 -22.14 1.03 -0.45
N LEU A 511 -21.38 0.67 -1.50
CA LEU A 511 -21.13 1.57 -2.63
C LEU A 511 -22.43 1.92 -3.39
N ARG A 512 -23.37 0.98 -3.54
CA ARG A 512 -24.68 1.22 -4.15
C ARG A 512 -25.57 2.11 -3.29
N LYS A 513 -25.69 1.77 -1.99
CA LYS A 513 -26.55 2.47 -1.03
C LYS A 513 -26.20 3.94 -0.90
N HIS A 514 -24.90 4.25 -0.95
CA HIS A 514 -24.38 5.59 -0.80
C HIS A 514 -24.04 6.26 -2.15
N ASP A 515 -24.57 5.74 -3.26
CA ASP A 515 -24.44 6.31 -4.61
C ASP A 515 -22.99 6.49 -5.10
N PHE A 516 -22.01 5.73 -4.58
CA PHE A 516 -20.66 5.76 -5.13
C PHE A 516 -20.59 5.04 -6.48
N ALA A 517 -21.18 3.84 -6.57
CA ALA A 517 -21.17 3.05 -7.80
C ALA A 517 -22.37 2.09 -7.84
N LEU A 518 -22.90 1.84 -9.04
CA LEU A 518 -23.98 0.88 -9.25
C LEU A 518 -23.45 -0.55 -9.32
N LEU A 519 -22.22 -0.72 -9.82
CA LEU A 519 -21.55 -1.99 -10.07
C LEU A 519 -22.49 -3.00 -10.75
N LYS A 520 -23.10 -2.58 -11.88
CA LYS A 520 -24.21 -3.31 -12.53
C LYS A 520 -23.84 -4.74 -12.93
N ASN A 521 -22.58 -4.94 -13.32
CA ASN A 521 -22.05 -6.22 -13.76
C ASN A 521 -21.39 -7.02 -12.63
N TRP A 522 -21.68 -6.69 -11.35
CA TRP A 522 -21.18 -7.46 -10.22
C TRP A 522 -21.58 -8.94 -10.33
N ASP A 523 -20.59 -9.79 -10.15
CA ASP A 523 -20.70 -11.25 -10.21
C ASP A 523 -19.73 -11.79 -9.17
N GLU A 524 -20.28 -12.31 -8.08
CA GLU A 524 -19.50 -12.73 -6.92
C GLU A 524 -18.62 -13.95 -7.26
N ASN A 525 -19.04 -14.81 -8.19
CA ASN A 525 -18.21 -15.94 -8.63
C ASN A 525 -16.99 -15.48 -9.43
N LYS A 526 -17.16 -14.46 -10.29
CA LYS A 526 -16.03 -13.84 -10.99
C LYS A 526 -15.08 -13.14 -10.03
N PHE A 527 -15.61 -12.45 -9.02
CA PHE A 527 -14.80 -11.87 -7.96
C PHE A 527 -13.94 -12.94 -7.27
N PHE A 528 -14.54 -14.06 -6.84
CA PHE A 528 -13.79 -15.14 -6.18
C PHE A 528 -12.76 -15.81 -7.10
N SER A 529 -13.05 -15.91 -8.40
CA SER A 529 -12.08 -16.41 -9.39
C SER A 529 -10.86 -15.49 -9.49
N ASP A 530 -11.08 -14.18 -9.57
CA ASP A 530 -10.02 -13.17 -9.63
C ASP A 530 -9.26 -13.06 -8.30
N GLU A 531 -9.95 -13.11 -7.17
CA GLU A 531 -9.35 -13.17 -5.84
C GLU A 531 -8.42 -14.39 -5.69
N LYS A 532 -8.88 -15.57 -6.11
CA LYS A 532 -8.06 -16.80 -6.08
C LYS A 532 -6.82 -16.65 -6.94
N ARG A 533 -6.94 -16.07 -8.13
CA ARG A 533 -5.80 -15.82 -9.02
C ARG A 533 -4.79 -14.88 -8.35
N ASP A 534 -5.26 -13.77 -7.78
CA ASP A 534 -4.41 -12.78 -7.11
C ASP A 534 -3.70 -13.40 -5.90
N PHE A 535 -4.44 -14.17 -5.08
CA PHE A 535 -3.92 -14.87 -3.92
C PHE A 535 -2.85 -15.90 -4.27
N MET A 536 -3.13 -16.79 -5.23
CA MET A 536 -2.16 -17.81 -5.66
C MET A 536 -0.91 -17.17 -6.27
N THR A 537 -1.08 -16.14 -7.10
CA THR A 537 0.03 -15.38 -7.69
C THR A 537 0.91 -14.75 -6.62
N TYR A 538 0.30 -14.15 -5.60
CA TYR A 538 1.02 -13.59 -4.45
C TYR A 538 1.80 -14.67 -3.70
N VAL A 539 1.15 -15.79 -3.32
CA VAL A 539 1.80 -16.88 -2.58
C VAL A 539 2.96 -17.48 -3.36
N ASP A 540 2.79 -17.73 -4.66
CA ASP A 540 3.83 -18.31 -5.51
C ASP A 540 5.01 -17.34 -5.70
N ALA A 541 4.73 -16.05 -5.91
CA ALA A 541 5.77 -15.06 -6.03
C ALA A 541 6.56 -14.89 -4.72
N VAL A 542 5.90 -14.91 -3.57
CA VAL A 542 6.59 -14.88 -2.27
C VAL A 542 7.41 -16.14 -2.05
N TYR A 543 6.85 -17.32 -2.35
CA TYR A 543 7.56 -18.59 -2.23
C TYR A 543 8.84 -18.61 -3.07
N ASN A 544 8.76 -18.17 -4.32
CA ASN A 544 9.91 -18.09 -5.22
C ASN A 544 10.92 -17.01 -4.81
N PHE A 545 10.47 -15.97 -4.10
CA PHE A 545 11.33 -14.89 -3.60
C PHE A 545 12.13 -15.31 -2.35
N LEU A 546 11.62 -16.24 -1.54
CA LEU A 546 12.25 -16.63 -0.28
C LEU A 546 13.40 -17.65 -0.48
N PRO A 547 14.59 -17.42 0.10
CA PRO A 547 15.79 -18.24 -0.15
C PRO A 547 15.68 -19.70 0.30
N ASN A 548 14.76 -20.01 1.23
CA ASN A 548 14.61 -21.34 1.80
C ASN A 548 13.40 -22.11 1.24
N GLN A 549 12.59 -21.51 0.37
CA GLN A 549 11.44 -22.15 -0.31
C GLN A 549 10.62 -23.09 0.62
N ASN A 550 10.22 -22.60 1.80
CA ASN A 550 9.54 -23.42 2.81
C ASN A 550 8.15 -23.86 2.33
N SER A 551 8.08 -25.07 1.78
CA SER A 551 6.89 -25.65 1.14
C SER A 551 5.75 -25.88 2.13
N VAL A 552 6.08 -26.18 3.39
CA VAL A 552 5.11 -26.41 4.47
C VAL A 552 4.37 -25.13 4.81
N HIS A 553 5.09 -24.02 4.99
CA HIS A 553 4.45 -22.73 5.28
C HIS A 553 3.61 -22.23 4.10
N ARG A 554 4.07 -22.42 2.85
CA ARG A 554 3.26 -22.16 1.65
C ARG A 554 1.96 -22.97 1.67
N ALA A 555 2.05 -24.28 1.92
CA ALA A 555 0.89 -25.16 1.95
C ALA A 555 -0.13 -24.72 3.03
N GLY A 556 0.33 -24.39 4.24
CA GLY A 556 -0.56 -23.92 5.31
C GLY A 556 -1.27 -22.60 5.00
N VAL A 557 -0.60 -21.67 4.32
CA VAL A 557 -1.23 -20.40 3.88
C VAL A 557 -2.31 -20.66 2.81
N VAL A 558 -2.04 -21.57 1.86
CA VAL A 558 -3.00 -21.97 0.82
C VAL A 558 -4.18 -22.73 1.41
N GLU A 559 -3.93 -23.67 2.31
CA GLU A 559 -4.97 -24.44 2.97
C GLU A 559 -5.92 -23.54 3.75
N LYS A 560 -5.38 -22.58 4.53
CA LYS A 560 -6.18 -21.58 5.25
C LYS A 560 -7.10 -20.81 4.29
N TYR A 561 -6.59 -20.36 3.14
CA TYR A 561 -7.40 -19.69 2.12
C TYR A 561 -8.53 -20.57 1.58
N LEU A 562 -8.24 -21.84 1.24
CA LEU A 562 -9.23 -22.78 0.73
C LEU A 562 -10.33 -23.07 1.76
N GLN A 563 -9.94 -23.26 3.03
CA GLN A 563 -10.87 -23.46 4.15
C GLN A 563 -11.82 -22.27 4.30
N ILE A 564 -11.33 -21.03 4.24
CA ILE A 564 -12.15 -19.81 4.33
C ILE A 564 -13.17 -19.75 3.18
N ARG A 565 -12.80 -20.23 1.99
CA ARG A 565 -13.67 -20.26 0.82
C ARG A 565 -14.57 -21.51 0.74
N GLY A 566 -14.57 -22.36 1.77
CA GLY A 566 -15.40 -23.57 1.81
C GLY A 566 -15.03 -24.59 0.73
N LEU A 567 -13.79 -24.53 0.22
CA LEU A 567 -13.28 -25.45 -0.79
C LEU A 567 -12.57 -26.61 -0.07
N THR A 568 -13.08 -27.83 -0.21
CA THR A 568 -12.39 -29.04 0.26
C THR A 568 -11.09 -29.24 -0.53
N VAL A 569 -10.05 -29.74 0.15
CA VAL A 569 -8.87 -30.32 -0.51
C VAL A 569 -9.29 -31.67 -1.11
N GLU A 570 -10.15 -31.65 -2.11
CA GLU A 570 -10.48 -32.83 -2.89
C GLU A 570 -9.42 -32.99 -3.98
N ASN A 571 -8.56 -33.99 -3.77
CA ASN A 571 -7.72 -34.65 -4.77
C ASN A 571 -7.28 -33.77 -5.95
N SER A 572 -6.29 -32.92 -5.70
CA SER A 572 -5.30 -32.60 -6.73
C SER A 572 -4.31 -33.77 -6.89
N THR A 573 -4.80 -35.01 -6.95
CA THR A 573 -4.36 -35.93 -7.99
C THR A 573 -5.05 -35.47 -9.25
N SER A 574 -4.53 -34.40 -9.85
CA SER A 574 -4.63 -34.26 -11.29
C SER A 574 -4.12 -35.59 -11.83
N GLN A 575 -5.02 -36.40 -12.38
CA GLN A 575 -4.65 -37.44 -13.32
C GLN A 575 -3.63 -36.80 -14.24
N ALA A 576 -2.39 -37.24 -14.09
CA ALA A 576 -1.38 -37.02 -15.08
C ALA A 576 -1.91 -37.73 -16.32
N SER A 577 -2.67 -37.00 -17.14
CA SER A 577 -2.62 -37.23 -18.57
C SER A 577 -1.15 -37.18 -18.90
N GLU A 578 -0.60 -38.29 -19.38
CA GLU A 578 0.76 -38.36 -19.90
C GLU A 578 0.95 -37.28 -20.96
N SER A 579 1.40 -36.12 -20.52
CA SER A 579 1.92 -35.07 -21.38
C SER A 579 2.97 -34.36 -20.53
N MET A 580 4.21 -34.38 -21.03
CA MET A 580 5.36 -33.77 -20.35
C MET A 580 5.00 -32.37 -19.85
N PRO A 581 5.31 -32.01 -18.59
CA PRO A 581 5.09 -30.65 -18.13
C PRO A 581 5.98 -29.72 -18.96
N ILE A 582 5.38 -28.85 -19.77
CA ILE A 582 6.07 -27.84 -20.56
C ILE A 582 6.58 -26.79 -19.57
N ARG A 583 7.86 -26.86 -19.21
CA ARG A 583 8.47 -26.02 -18.15
C ARG A 583 9.46 -24.99 -18.68
N SER A 584 9.87 -25.10 -19.94
CA SER A 584 10.90 -24.25 -20.56
C SER A 584 10.52 -23.76 -21.97
N ARG A 585 11.19 -22.69 -22.42
CA ARG A 585 11.11 -22.19 -23.81
C ARG A 585 11.38 -23.28 -24.83
N SER A 586 12.41 -24.11 -24.59
CA SER A 586 12.75 -25.23 -25.45
C SER A 586 11.70 -26.34 -25.47
N ASP A 587 11.01 -26.63 -24.35
CA ASP A 587 9.93 -27.62 -24.33
C ASP A 587 8.77 -27.19 -25.22
N ARG A 588 8.45 -25.89 -25.19
CA ARG A 588 7.42 -25.29 -26.03
C ARG A 588 7.78 -25.34 -27.51
N LEU A 589 8.99 -24.92 -27.87
CA LEU A 589 9.48 -25.00 -29.25
C LEU A 589 9.52 -26.45 -29.75
N ASN A 590 9.97 -27.40 -28.93
CA ASN A 590 9.95 -28.83 -29.26
C ASN A 590 8.51 -29.36 -29.42
N LYS A 591 7.55 -28.85 -28.64
CA LYS A 591 6.14 -29.21 -28.80
C LYS A 591 5.54 -28.62 -30.07
N LEU A 592 5.83 -27.37 -30.42
CA LEU A 592 5.45 -26.76 -31.70
C LEU A 592 6.08 -27.52 -32.88
N ALA A 593 7.36 -27.87 -32.78
CA ALA A 593 8.06 -28.68 -33.76
C ALA A 593 7.37 -30.04 -33.99
N SER A 594 6.88 -30.68 -32.92
CA SER A 594 6.14 -31.94 -33.04
C SER A 594 4.78 -31.79 -33.74
N ILE A 595 4.16 -30.61 -33.70
CA ILE A 595 2.85 -30.36 -34.31
C ILE A 595 2.96 -30.34 -35.83
N ASN A 596 3.90 -29.56 -36.38
CA ASN A 596 4.10 -29.45 -37.82
C ASN A 596 5.21 -30.36 -38.37
N GLN A 597 5.73 -31.27 -37.54
CA GLN A 597 6.82 -32.20 -37.89
C GLN A 597 8.05 -31.48 -38.43
N SER A 598 8.45 -30.41 -37.74
CA SER A 598 9.54 -29.54 -38.15
C SER A 598 10.85 -30.31 -38.39
N CYS A 599 11.41 -30.13 -39.57
CA CYS A 599 12.69 -30.70 -39.98
C CYS A 599 13.80 -29.63 -40.04
N ARG A 600 13.43 -28.35 -40.16
CA ARG A 600 14.33 -27.19 -40.28
C ARG A 600 13.91 -26.06 -39.33
N TYR A 601 14.85 -25.61 -38.52
CA TYR A 601 14.67 -24.58 -37.49
C TYR A 601 15.57 -23.36 -37.73
N LEU A 602 15.03 -22.17 -37.53
CA LEU A 602 15.79 -20.92 -37.49
C LEU A 602 15.60 -20.25 -36.13
N GLU A 603 16.71 -19.83 -35.50
CA GLU A 603 16.69 -18.98 -34.31
C GLU A 603 17.46 -17.69 -34.60
N ILE A 604 16.77 -16.56 -34.43
CA ILE A 604 17.36 -15.23 -34.44
C ILE A 604 17.50 -14.76 -32.99
N GLY A 605 18.73 -14.50 -32.53
CA GLY A 605 19.03 -14.11 -31.15
C GLY A 605 19.31 -15.30 -30.24
N VAL A 606 20.44 -15.96 -30.45
CA VAL A 606 20.80 -17.22 -29.77
C VAL A 606 21.56 -16.99 -28.47
N SER A 607 22.32 -15.90 -28.39
CA SER A 607 23.12 -15.50 -27.23
C SER A 607 24.00 -16.65 -26.71
N LYS A 608 23.64 -17.26 -25.58
CA LYS A 608 24.38 -18.37 -24.94
C LYS A 608 24.00 -19.76 -25.46
N GLY A 609 23.07 -19.87 -26.40
CA GLY A 609 22.67 -21.13 -27.03
C GLY A 609 21.81 -22.05 -26.16
N ILE A 610 21.28 -21.57 -25.03
CA ILE A 610 20.51 -22.40 -24.08
C ILE A 610 19.28 -23.01 -24.76
N THR A 611 18.47 -22.17 -25.41
CA THR A 611 17.28 -22.62 -26.15
C THR A 611 17.68 -23.41 -27.38
N PHE A 612 18.49 -22.83 -28.27
CA PHE A 612 18.92 -23.45 -29.52
C PHE A 612 19.46 -24.87 -29.36
N ASN A 613 20.34 -25.10 -28.37
CA ASN A 613 20.98 -26.39 -28.17
C ASN A 613 20.01 -27.45 -27.62
N ALA A 614 18.93 -27.05 -26.95
CA ALA A 614 17.89 -27.94 -26.44
C ALA A 614 16.81 -28.30 -27.47
N ILE A 615 16.81 -27.68 -28.66
CA ILE A 615 15.88 -27.98 -29.74
C ILE A 615 16.21 -29.32 -30.40
N LYS A 616 15.20 -30.20 -30.49
CA LYS A 616 15.25 -31.58 -31.03
C LYS A 616 14.88 -31.62 -32.52
N ILE A 617 15.43 -30.70 -33.29
CA ILE A 617 15.34 -30.67 -34.75
C ILE A 617 16.75 -30.84 -35.30
N ASP A 618 16.93 -31.67 -36.32
CA ASP A 618 18.25 -32.00 -36.85
C ASP A 618 18.89 -30.82 -37.60
N ASN A 619 18.13 -30.17 -38.50
CA ASN A 619 18.64 -29.07 -39.30
C ASN A 619 18.31 -27.74 -38.62
N LYS A 620 19.31 -27.05 -38.08
CA LYS A 620 19.11 -25.83 -37.32
C LYS A 620 20.09 -24.75 -37.75
N VAL A 621 19.59 -23.53 -37.86
CA VAL A 621 20.39 -22.35 -38.18
C VAL A 621 20.27 -21.35 -37.04
N ALA A 622 21.40 -21.03 -36.43
CA ALA A 622 21.55 -20.07 -35.35
C ALA A 622 22.12 -18.77 -35.91
N VAL A 623 21.47 -17.64 -35.64
CA VAL A 623 21.91 -16.31 -36.06
C VAL A 623 22.02 -15.42 -34.83
N ASP A 624 23.20 -14.86 -34.62
CA ASP A 624 23.44 -13.90 -33.54
C ASP A 624 24.61 -12.97 -33.90
N PRO A 625 24.54 -11.65 -33.65
CA PRO A 625 25.71 -10.77 -33.85
C PRO A 625 26.96 -11.22 -33.09
N LYS A 626 26.78 -11.92 -31.95
CA LYS A 626 27.87 -12.43 -31.13
C LYS A 626 27.44 -13.61 -30.25
N PHE A 627 27.93 -14.81 -30.55
CA PHE A 627 27.67 -15.96 -29.69
C PHE A 627 28.43 -15.87 -28.37
N GLY A 628 27.76 -16.17 -27.27
CA GLY A 628 28.31 -16.21 -25.91
C GLY A 628 28.89 -17.57 -25.50
N PHE A 629 29.13 -18.48 -26.45
CA PHE A 629 29.61 -19.85 -26.22
C PHE A 629 30.43 -20.37 -27.40
N ASN A 630 31.14 -21.47 -27.20
CA ASN A 630 31.94 -22.11 -28.26
C ASN A 630 31.04 -22.91 -29.22
N THR A 631 30.71 -22.31 -30.37
CA THR A 631 29.84 -22.92 -31.38
C THR A 631 30.46 -24.16 -32.03
N GLY A 632 31.79 -24.26 -32.09
CA GLY A 632 32.50 -25.40 -32.69
C GLY A 632 32.23 -26.73 -32.00
N GLN A 633 31.77 -26.71 -30.74
CA GLN A 633 31.34 -27.91 -30.01
C GLN A 633 30.04 -28.51 -30.54
N TYR A 634 29.19 -27.69 -31.16
CA TYR A 634 27.83 -28.07 -31.58
C TYR A 634 27.64 -28.07 -33.10
N ALA A 635 28.55 -27.41 -33.83
CA ALA A 635 28.45 -27.26 -35.27
C ALA A 635 28.58 -28.60 -35.99
N THR A 636 27.68 -28.83 -36.95
CA THR A 636 27.70 -29.99 -37.85
C THR A 636 27.31 -29.54 -39.26
N ASP A 637 27.25 -30.48 -40.22
CA ASP A 637 26.67 -30.23 -41.54
C ASP A 637 25.19 -29.81 -41.49
N LYS A 638 24.49 -30.15 -40.41
CA LYS A 638 23.07 -29.82 -40.19
C LYS A 638 22.84 -28.69 -39.19
N VAL A 639 23.82 -28.38 -38.34
CA VAL A 639 23.73 -27.34 -37.31
C VAL A 639 24.69 -26.21 -37.64
N VAL A 640 24.13 -25.12 -38.17
CA VAL A 640 24.89 -23.96 -38.69
C VAL A 640 24.80 -22.80 -37.71
N PHE A 641 25.95 -22.23 -37.34
CA PHE A 641 26.04 -21.03 -36.52
C PHE A 641 26.59 -19.88 -37.37
N LEU A 642 25.84 -18.78 -37.49
CA LEU A 642 26.21 -17.59 -38.24
C LEU A 642 26.33 -16.41 -37.28
N GLU A 643 27.58 -16.00 -37.00
CA GLU A 643 27.87 -14.86 -36.12
C GLU A 643 27.71 -13.54 -36.90
N VAL A 644 26.45 -13.18 -37.21
CA VAL A 644 26.06 -12.02 -38.02
C VAL A 644 24.76 -11.43 -37.47
N SER A 645 24.46 -10.17 -37.83
CA SER A 645 23.14 -9.59 -37.55
C SER A 645 22.02 -10.28 -38.35
N SER A 646 20.78 -10.21 -37.88
CA SER A 646 19.62 -10.73 -38.62
C SER A 646 19.47 -10.08 -40.00
N ASP A 647 19.72 -8.77 -40.10
CA ASP A 647 19.73 -8.03 -41.37
C ASP A 647 20.79 -8.56 -42.35
N GLU A 648 21.97 -8.93 -41.87
CA GLU A 648 23.02 -9.54 -42.71
C GLU A 648 22.62 -10.96 -43.12
N PHE A 649 22.10 -11.75 -42.18
CA PHE A 649 21.62 -13.08 -42.45
C PHE A 649 20.58 -13.11 -43.58
N PHE A 650 19.51 -12.32 -43.45
CA PHE A 650 18.45 -12.30 -44.47
C PHE A 650 18.92 -11.74 -45.82
N ARG A 651 19.92 -10.85 -45.83
CA ARG A 651 20.46 -10.25 -47.07
C ARG A 651 21.38 -11.19 -47.83
N SER A 652 22.25 -11.90 -47.12
CA SER A 652 23.43 -12.54 -47.70
C SER A 652 23.44 -14.06 -47.54
N TYR A 653 22.89 -14.59 -46.46
CA TYR A 653 23.01 -16.02 -46.12
C TYR A 653 21.72 -16.81 -46.36
N ALA A 654 20.55 -16.23 -46.08
CA ALA A 654 19.27 -16.95 -46.15
C ALA A 654 18.95 -17.50 -47.56
N LYS A 655 19.48 -16.87 -48.62
CA LYS A 655 19.29 -17.26 -50.02
C LYS A 655 19.85 -18.63 -50.38
N GLU A 656 20.82 -19.10 -49.63
CA GLU A 656 21.46 -20.40 -49.84
C GLU A 656 20.75 -21.52 -49.04
N LEU A 657 19.75 -21.15 -48.22
CA LEU A 657 19.06 -22.05 -47.31
C LEU A 657 17.66 -22.41 -47.82
N LYS A 658 17.17 -23.58 -47.37
CA LYS A 658 15.79 -24.02 -47.61
C LYS A 658 14.84 -23.34 -46.61
N SER A 659 13.56 -23.27 -46.96
CA SER A 659 12.53 -22.70 -46.08
C SER A 659 12.43 -23.43 -44.73
N PHE A 660 12.15 -22.70 -43.66
CA PHE A 660 12.12 -23.21 -42.30
C PHE A 660 10.70 -23.60 -41.86
N ASP A 661 10.60 -24.68 -41.09
CA ASP A 661 9.33 -25.18 -40.55
C ASP A 661 8.99 -24.51 -39.20
N LEU A 662 10.01 -24.15 -38.42
CA LEU A 662 9.86 -23.42 -37.15
C LEU A 662 10.87 -22.30 -37.07
N ILE A 663 10.40 -21.09 -36.77
CA ILE A 663 11.22 -19.88 -36.68
C ILE A 663 11.01 -19.26 -35.31
N TYR A 664 12.10 -19.02 -34.58
CA TYR A 664 12.09 -18.36 -33.28
C TYR A 664 12.78 -16.99 -33.36
N LEU A 665 12.05 -15.94 -32.97
CA LEU A 665 12.52 -14.56 -32.96
C LEU A 665 12.71 -14.09 -31.51
N ASP A 666 13.96 -14.01 -31.08
CA ASP A 666 14.42 -13.66 -29.72
C ASP A 666 15.65 -12.73 -29.79
N GLY A 667 15.64 -11.84 -30.79
CA GLY A 667 16.77 -10.99 -31.19
C GLY A 667 16.88 -9.68 -30.41
N LEU A 668 16.86 -8.55 -31.11
CA LEU A 668 16.80 -7.24 -30.45
C LEU A 668 15.38 -6.94 -29.97
N HIS A 669 15.22 -6.53 -28.71
CA HIS A 669 13.91 -6.30 -28.08
C HIS A 669 13.32 -4.93 -28.46
N THR A 670 13.35 -4.60 -29.74
CA THR A 670 12.82 -3.34 -30.28
C THR A 670 11.82 -3.65 -31.37
N PHE A 671 10.67 -2.99 -31.34
CA PHE A 671 9.61 -3.16 -32.33
C PHE A 671 10.12 -3.12 -33.77
N GLU A 672 10.92 -2.12 -34.14
CA GLU A 672 11.37 -1.94 -35.52
C GLU A 672 12.22 -3.10 -36.02
N GLN A 673 13.11 -3.63 -35.18
CA GLN A 673 13.96 -4.76 -35.57
C GLN A 673 13.16 -6.07 -35.57
N THR A 674 12.42 -6.39 -34.51
CA THR A 674 11.66 -7.64 -34.47
C THR A 674 10.58 -7.68 -35.55
N PHE A 675 9.93 -6.56 -35.86
CA PHE A 675 8.98 -6.47 -36.96
C PHE A 675 9.65 -6.67 -38.33
N ARG A 676 10.84 -6.11 -38.54
CA ARG A 676 11.65 -6.34 -39.75
C ARG A 676 12.08 -7.81 -39.87
N ASP A 677 12.52 -8.41 -38.77
CA ASP A 677 12.91 -9.83 -38.72
C ASP A 677 11.72 -10.73 -39.05
N PHE A 678 10.54 -10.44 -38.49
CA PHE A 678 9.30 -11.14 -38.84
C PHE A 678 9.02 -11.01 -40.34
N CYS A 679 8.97 -9.79 -40.89
CA CYS A 679 8.71 -9.55 -42.32
C CYS A 679 9.72 -10.27 -43.23
N ALA A 680 11.02 -10.19 -42.91
CA ALA A 680 12.07 -10.83 -43.68
C ALA A 680 11.97 -12.36 -43.62
N SER A 681 11.60 -12.91 -42.46
CA SER A 681 11.44 -14.35 -42.28
C SER A 681 10.28 -14.94 -43.07
N LEU A 682 9.27 -14.15 -43.45
CA LEU A 682 8.12 -14.64 -44.23
C LEU A 682 8.53 -15.21 -45.59
N ALA A 683 9.56 -14.64 -46.24
CA ALA A 683 10.08 -15.13 -47.51
C ALA A 683 10.79 -16.50 -47.39
N TRP A 684 11.18 -16.88 -46.17
CA TRP A 684 11.88 -18.12 -45.86
C TRP A 684 10.99 -19.10 -45.08
N GLY A 685 9.71 -18.77 -44.90
CA GLY A 685 8.69 -19.68 -44.43
C GLY A 685 7.91 -20.34 -45.59
N HIS A 686 6.96 -21.19 -45.25
CA HIS A 686 5.98 -21.81 -46.12
C HIS A 686 4.63 -21.90 -45.39
N SER A 687 3.61 -22.48 -46.03
CA SER A 687 2.24 -22.53 -45.49
C SER A 687 2.06 -23.30 -44.18
N LYS A 688 3.07 -24.09 -43.75
CA LYS A 688 3.06 -24.84 -42.48
C LYS A 688 4.09 -24.33 -41.48
N THR A 689 4.76 -23.21 -41.79
CA THR A 689 5.73 -22.61 -40.88
C THR A 689 5.01 -22.06 -39.66
N ILE A 690 5.62 -22.28 -38.51
CA ILE A 690 5.21 -21.69 -37.24
C ILE A 690 6.29 -20.70 -36.82
N TRP A 691 5.88 -19.50 -36.41
CA TRP A 691 6.75 -18.51 -35.79
C TRP A 691 6.45 -18.43 -34.30
N LEU A 692 7.49 -18.35 -33.48
CA LEU A 692 7.38 -17.98 -32.08
C LEU A 692 8.17 -16.68 -31.88
N ILE A 693 7.52 -15.68 -31.29
CA ILE A 693 8.12 -14.36 -31.02
C ILE A 693 8.21 -14.20 -29.51
N ASP A 694 9.42 -13.99 -28.97
CA ASP A 694 9.63 -13.76 -27.55
C ASP A 694 9.31 -12.32 -27.14
N ASP A 695 9.15 -12.09 -25.83
CA ASP A 695 9.05 -10.77 -25.22
C ASP A 695 7.85 -9.90 -25.65
N THR A 696 6.82 -10.54 -26.19
CA THR A 696 5.57 -9.90 -26.62
C THR A 696 4.63 -9.50 -25.47
N CYS A 697 4.96 -9.81 -24.21
CA CYS A 697 4.09 -9.55 -23.07
C CYS A 697 4.86 -9.03 -21.83
N PRO A 698 5.33 -7.77 -21.84
CA PRO A 698 6.04 -7.18 -20.73
C PRO A 698 5.24 -7.23 -19.41
N GLY A 699 5.88 -7.67 -18.33
CA GLY A 699 5.25 -7.75 -17.01
C GLY A 699 5.07 -6.40 -16.30
N SER A 700 5.79 -5.37 -16.74
CA SER A 700 5.76 -4.04 -16.14
C SER A 700 6.11 -2.94 -17.16
N TYR A 701 5.85 -1.69 -16.79
CA TYR A 701 6.30 -0.53 -17.56
C TYR A 701 7.82 -0.51 -17.74
N ALA A 702 8.58 -0.98 -16.75
CA ALA A 702 10.03 -1.02 -16.83
C ALA A 702 10.52 -2.08 -17.82
N GLN A 703 9.89 -3.27 -17.80
CA GLN A 703 10.19 -4.34 -18.75
C GLN A 703 9.91 -3.92 -20.20
N ALA A 704 8.90 -3.07 -20.41
CA ALA A 704 8.48 -2.57 -21.72
C ALA A 704 9.36 -1.46 -22.32
N GLN A 705 10.38 -0.99 -21.59
CA GLN A 705 11.22 0.11 -22.07
C GLN A 705 12.09 -0.31 -23.24
N PRO A 706 12.27 0.52 -24.29
CA PRO A 706 12.95 0.14 -25.53
C PRO A 706 14.48 -0.09 -25.39
N SER A 707 15.05 0.13 -24.21
CA SER A 707 16.45 -0.18 -23.94
C SER A 707 16.66 -0.76 -22.54
N VAL A 708 17.64 -1.65 -22.41
CA VAL A 708 18.09 -2.19 -21.11
C VAL A 708 18.39 -1.07 -20.13
N LYS A 709 19.12 -0.03 -20.57
CA LYS A 709 19.50 1.10 -19.71
C LYS A 709 18.26 1.76 -19.10
N ARG A 710 17.26 2.06 -19.94
CA ARG A 710 16.02 2.70 -19.48
C ARG A 710 15.20 1.78 -18.59
N CYS A 711 15.12 0.49 -18.92
CA CYS A 711 14.51 -0.53 -18.08
C CYS A 711 15.13 -0.53 -16.67
N ARG A 712 16.47 -0.56 -16.56
CA ARG A 712 17.19 -0.53 -15.28
C ARG A 712 16.99 0.77 -14.50
N GLU A 713 16.95 1.92 -15.18
CA GLU A 713 16.68 3.21 -14.55
C GLU A 713 15.26 3.25 -13.95
N VAL A 714 14.27 2.80 -14.71
CA VAL A 714 12.87 2.75 -14.27
C VAL A 714 12.70 1.74 -13.13
N GLN A 715 13.33 0.56 -13.19
CA GLN A 715 13.33 -0.42 -12.09
C GLN A 715 13.91 0.15 -10.81
N LYS A 716 15.05 0.83 -10.91
CA LYS A 716 15.70 1.48 -9.75
C LYS A 716 14.80 2.55 -9.14
N PHE A 717 14.07 3.29 -9.96
CA PHE A 717 13.12 4.30 -9.53
C PHE A 717 11.85 3.69 -8.91
N SER A 718 11.28 2.66 -9.54
CA SER A 718 10.03 2.00 -9.11
C SER A 718 10.22 1.03 -7.95
N GLY A 719 11.45 0.60 -7.67
CA GLY A 719 11.74 -0.45 -6.69
C GLY A 719 11.37 -1.86 -7.18
N GLU A 720 11.12 -2.03 -8.48
CA GLU A 720 10.87 -3.32 -9.11
C GLU A 720 12.09 -4.23 -8.99
N LYS A 721 11.88 -5.45 -8.47
CA LYS A 721 12.95 -6.44 -8.24
C LYS A 721 13.15 -7.42 -9.39
N ASP A 722 12.14 -7.60 -10.23
CA ASP A 722 12.25 -8.42 -11.43
C ASP A 722 13.18 -7.72 -12.41
N ASN A 723 14.27 -8.39 -12.76
CA ASN A 723 15.30 -7.86 -13.64
C ASN A 723 15.06 -8.23 -15.13
N SER A 724 13.90 -8.76 -15.47
CA SER A 724 13.55 -9.06 -16.86
C SER A 724 13.51 -7.78 -17.71
N TRP A 725 13.75 -7.92 -19.01
CA TRP A 725 13.62 -6.85 -19.99
C TRP A 725 13.06 -7.44 -21.29
N MET A 726 11.90 -6.94 -21.72
CA MET A 726 11.17 -7.44 -22.88
C MET A 726 11.09 -6.40 -24.01
N GLY A 727 11.41 -5.14 -23.71
CA GLY A 727 11.34 -4.06 -24.69
C GLY A 727 9.92 -3.79 -25.18
N ASP A 728 9.81 -3.15 -26.34
CA ASP A 728 8.52 -2.79 -26.92
C ASP A 728 8.05 -3.77 -28.01
N VAL A 729 8.53 -5.02 -27.95
CA VAL A 729 8.24 -6.10 -28.91
C VAL A 729 6.74 -6.43 -28.99
N PHE A 730 5.96 -6.19 -27.93
CA PHE A 730 4.50 -6.38 -27.94
C PHE A 730 3.81 -5.66 -29.12
N LYS A 731 4.36 -4.53 -29.59
CA LYS A 731 3.85 -3.79 -30.76
C LYS A 731 3.85 -4.62 -32.05
N VAL A 732 4.71 -5.63 -32.16
CA VAL A 732 4.75 -6.55 -33.30
C VAL A 732 3.42 -7.30 -33.43
N VAL A 733 2.82 -7.71 -32.32
CA VAL A 733 1.50 -8.40 -32.35
C VAL A 733 0.41 -7.48 -32.88
N ALA A 734 0.43 -6.19 -32.53
CA ALA A 734 -0.48 -5.19 -33.09
C ALA A 734 -0.24 -4.98 -34.60
N ALA A 735 1.02 -4.97 -35.05
CA ALA A 735 1.33 -4.89 -36.47
C ALA A 735 0.88 -6.14 -37.24
N ILE A 736 1.06 -7.34 -36.66
CA ILE A 736 0.57 -8.61 -37.21
C ILE A 736 -0.97 -8.64 -37.26
N HIS A 737 -1.63 -8.08 -36.24
CA HIS A 737 -3.07 -7.89 -36.28
C HIS A 737 -3.49 -7.04 -37.47
N ASP A 738 -2.93 -5.84 -37.65
CA ASP A 738 -3.45 -4.92 -38.67
C ASP A 738 -3.02 -5.22 -40.10
N PHE A 739 -1.79 -5.67 -40.31
CA PHE A 739 -1.20 -5.75 -41.65
C PHE A 739 -1.05 -7.18 -42.17
N PHE A 740 -1.34 -8.18 -41.34
CA PHE A 740 -1.13 -9.60 -41.67
C PHE A 740 -2.39 -10.44 -41.38
N PRO A 741 -3.54 -10.14 -42.02
CA PRO A 741 -4.80 -10.86 -41.80
C PRO A 741 -4.76 -12.34 -42.20
N GLN A 742 -3.81 -12.73 -43.05
CA GLN A 742 -3.59 -14.12 -43.48
C GLN A 742 -2.93 -15.00 -42.41
N TYR A 743 -2.47 -14.42 -41.30
CA TYR A 743 -1.86 -15.14 -40.19
C TYR A 743 -2.75 -15.12 -38.96
N SER A 744 -2.80 -16.23 -38.22
CA SER A 744 -3.39 -16.29 -36.90
C SER A 744 -2.30 -16.27 -35.86
N PHE A 745 -2.61 -15.79 -34.65
CA PHE A 745 -1.68 -15.79 -33.54
C PHE A 745 -2.40 -16.07 -32.23
N ALA A 746 -1.62 -16.49 -31.23
CA ALA A 746 -2.07 -16.70 -29.87
C ALA A 746 -0.90 -16.49 -28.89
N THR A 747 -1.21 -16.02 -27.69
CA THR A 747 -0.21 -15.72 -26.65
C THR A 747 -0.25 -16.80 -25.57
N PHE A 748 0.91 -17.37 -25.24
CA PHE A 748 1.06 -18.37 -24.19
C PHE A 748 0.88 -17.77 -22.79
N PRO A 749 0.54 -18.57 -21.77
CA PRO A 749 0.21 -18.05 -20.43
C PRO A 749 1.42 -17.51 -19.66
N ASP A 750 2.62 -17.92 -20.08
CA ASP A 750 3.91 -17.74 -19.43
C ASP A 750 5.02 -17.40 -20.46
N HIS A 751 6.15 -16.90 -19.94
CA HIS A 751 7.35 -16.47 -20.69
C HIS A 751 7.15 -15.32 -21.69
N GLY A 752 5.92 -14.86 -21.90
CA GLY A 752 5.62 -13.68 -22.71
C GLY A 752 5.77 -13.88 -24.22
N GLN A 753 5.54 -15.11 -24.72
CA GLN A 753 5.70 -15.45 -26.12
C GLN A 753 4.37 -15.50 -26.87
N THR A 754 4.38 -15.06 -28.12
CA THR A 754 3.25 -15.16 -29.04
C THR A 754 3.63 -16.05 -30.22
N VAL A 755 2.80 -17.06 -30.49
CA VAL A 755 2.94 -17.94 -31.65
C VAL A 755 2.10 -17.42 -32.80
N VAL A 756 2.61 -17.53 -34.02
CA VAL A 756 1.98 -17.08 -35.26
C VAL A 756 2.03 -18.23 -36.28
N TRP A 757 0.93 -18.48 -36.99
CA TRP A 757 0.84 -19.51 -38.03
C TRP A 757 -0.01 -19.03 -39.21
N ASN A 758 0.17 -19.67 -40.37
CA ASN A 758 -0.54 -19.31 -41.59
C ASN A 758 -1.98 -19.83 -41.56
N HIS A 759 -2.90 -19.00 -41.08
CA HIS A 759 -4.33 -19.24 -41.12
C HIS A 759 -5.07 -17.90 -41.09
N PRO A 760 -5.90 -17.57 -42.09
CA PRO A 760 -6.63 -16.31 -42.12
C PRO A 760 -7.57 -16.15 -40.92
N ARG A 761 -7.56 -14.98 -40.28
CA ARG A 761 -8.49 -14.68 -39.18
C ARG A 761 -9.89 -14.38 -39.73
N ALA A 762 -10.91 -15.07 -39.22
CA ALA A 762 -12.30 -14.78 -39.54
C ALA A 762 -12.73 -13.39 -38.99
N ASP A 763 -13.61 -12.70 -39.71
CA ASP A 763 -14.21 -11.42 -39.31
C ASP A 763 -13.19 -10.31 -38.96
N PHE A 764 -12.03 -10.31 -39.63
CA PHE A 764 -10.97 -9.35 -39.39
C PHE A 764 -11.32 -7.92 -39.87
N GLN A 765 -11.01 -6.93 -39.01
CA GLN A 765 -10.93 -5.51 -39.36
C GLN A 765 -9.66 -4.90 -38.74
N PRO A 766 -8.93 -4.03 -39.46
CA PRO A 766 -7.75 -3.36 -38.91
C PRO A 766 -8.19 -2.43 -37.77
N LYS A 767 -7.48 -2.49 -36.63
CA LYS A 767 -7.84 -1.73 -35.43
C LYS A 767 -7.26 -0.32 -35.44
N TRP A 768 -6.05 -0.15 -35.95
CA TRP A 768 -5.36 1.16 -36.05
C TRP A 768 -5.22 1.63 -37.50
N ASN A 769 -5.13 0.70 -38.44
CA ASN A 769 -4.92 0.92 -39.87
C ASN A 769 -3.74 1.88 -40.17
N ASN A 770 -2.75 1.94 -39.29
CA ASN A 770 -1.65 2.89 -39.36
C ASN A 770 -0.43 2.43 -38.53
N LEU A 771 0.66 2.09 -39.22
CA LEU A 771 1.89 1.60 -38.57
C LEU A 771 2.54 2.67 -37.67
N LYS A 772 2.37 3.97 -37.96
CA LYS A 772 2.85 5.05 -37.11
C LYS A 772 2.15 5.03 -35.76
N ILE A 773 0.84 4.82 -35.74
CA ILE A 773 0.07 4.70 -34.48
C ILE A 773 0.56 3.48 -33.69
N ILE A 774 0.74 2.34 -34.37
CA ILE A 774 1.25 1.11 -33.74
C ILE A 774 2.65 1.33 -33.14
N SER A 775 3.55 2.00 -33.86
CA SER A 775 4.91 2.31 -33.37
C SER A 775 4.91 3.20 -32.12
N GLN A 776 3.84 3.97 -31.91
CA GLN A 776 3.65 4.89 -30.79
C GLN A 776 2.92 4.27 -29.61
N LEU A 777 2.42 3.03 -29.71
CA LEU A 777 1.79 2.35 -28.58
C LEU A 777 2.75 2.29 -27.39
N GLN A 778 2.22 2.52 -26.21
CA GLN A 778 2.93 2.49 -24.95
C GLN A 778 2.52 1.25 -24.16
N TYR A 779 3.20 1.02 -23.04
CA TYR A 779 2.84 -0.07 -22.14
C TYR A 779 1.39 0.02 -21.63
N ALA A 780 0.84 1.23 -21.48
CA ALA A 780 -0.56 1.41 -21.09
C ALA A 780 -1.51 0.79 -22.12
N ASP A 781 -1.26 1.01 -23.42
CA ASP A 781 -2.03 0.39 -24.50
C ASP A 781 -1.91 -1.14 -24.44
N PHE A 782 -0.71 -1.68 -24.18
CA PHE A 782 -0.53 -3.12 -23.97
C PHE A 782 -1.44 -3.64 -22.85
N VAL A 783 -1.47 -2.96 -21.70
CA VAL A 783 -2.32 -3.33 -20.54
C VAL A 783 -3.80 -3.34 -20.91
N GLU A 784 -4.29 -2.34 -21.65
CA GLU A 784 -5.68 -2.30 -22.13
C GLU A 784 -6.00 -3.45 -23.09
N LEU A 785 -5.01 -3.89 -23.86
CA LEU A 785 -5.15 -4.95 -24.86
C LEU A 785 -4.92 -6.37 -24.31
N GLN A 786 -4.55 -6.54 -23.04
CA GLN A 786 -4.23 -7.85 -22.44
C GLN A 786 -5.37 -8.86 -22.49
N ASN A 787 -6.62 -8.40 -22.37
CA ASN A 787 -7.79 -9.27 -22.39
C ASN A 787 -8.37 -9.47 -23.80
N THR A 788 -7.81 -8.78 -24.81
CA THR A 788 -8.27 -8.84 -26.19
C THR A 788 -7.15 -9.35 -27.10
N LEU A 789 -6.27 -8.46 -27.55
CA LEU A 789 -5.20 -8.79 -28.50
C LEU A 789 -4.15 -9.74 -27.91
N PHE A 790 -3.78 -9.55 -26.65
CA PHE A 790 -2.77 -10.37 -25.95
C PHE A 790 -3.40 -11.37 -25.00
N LYS A 791 -4.65 -11.78 -25.27
CA LYS A 791 -5.38 -12.74 -24.44
C LYS A 791 -4.56 -14.03 -24.35
N ARG A 792 -4.17 -14.36 -23.12
CA ARG A 792 -3.41 -15.58 -22.82
C ARG A 792 -4.33 -16.79 -22.91
N GLU A 793 -3.87 -17.83 -23.60
CA GLU A 793 -4.61 -19.08 -23.77
C GLU A 793 -3.81 -20.26 -23.22
N SER A 794 -4.49 -21.34 -22.85
CA SER A 794 -3.80 -22.56 -22.41
C SER A 794 -3.00 -23.18 -23.55
N TYR A 795 -1.94 -23.90 -23.21
CA TYR A 795 -1.11 -24.61 -24.17
C TYR A 795 -1.93 -25.56 -25.04
N GLU A 796 -2.85 -26.30 -24.44
CA GLU A 796 -3.71 -27.28 -25.09
C GLU A 796 -4.58 -26.61 -26.16
N ASN A 797 -5.18 -25.46 -25.84
CA ASN A 797 -6.02 -24.71 -26.76
C ASN A 797 -5.21 -24.18 -27.95
N ILE A 798 -4.06 -23.58 -27.68
CA ILE A 798 -3.17 -23.05 -28.73
C ILE A 798 -2.73 -24.19 -29.66
N PHE A 799 -2.27 -25.30 -29.11
CA PHE A 799 -1.81 -26.44 -29.91
C PHE A 799 -2.94 -27.11 -30.70
N ALA A 800 -4.14 -27.21 -30.12
CA ALA A 800 -5.31 -27.75 -30.82
C ALA A 800 -5.69 -26.87 -32.02
N ARG A 801 -5.71 -25.54 -31.85
CA ARG A 801 -5.98 -24.59 -32.93
C ARG A 801 -4.96 -24.68 -34.05
N ILE A 802 -3.67 -24.68 -33.72
CA ILE A 802 -2.60 -24.81 -34.72
C ILE A 802 -2.74 -26.11 -35.52
N ARG A 803 -3.01 -27.25 -34.86
CA ARG A 803 -3.22 -28.54 -35.55
C ARG A 803 -4.40 -28.50 -36.50
N HIS A 804 -5.53 -27.96 -36.02
CA HIS A 804 -6.74 -27.82 -36.81
C HIS A 804 -6.51 -26.94 -38.04
N ASP A 805 -5.96 -25.74 -37.81
CA ASP A 805 -5.83 -24.70 -38.81
C ASP A 805 -4.80 -25.02 -39.90
N LEU A 806 -3.76 -25.79 -39.56
CA LEU A 806 -2.75 -26.28 -40.52
C LEU A 806 -3.14 -27.61 -41.19
N GLY A 807 -4.31 -28.18 -40.85
CA GLY A 807 -4.79 -29.45 -41.41
C GLY A 807 -3.91 -30.65 -41.04
N LEU A 808 -3.50 -30.73 -39.77
CA LEU A 808 -2.54 -31.71 -39.24
C LEU A 808 -3.19 -32.72 -38.26
N SER A 809 -4.48 -33.01 -38.45
CA SER A 809 -5.25 -33.96 -37.63
C SER A 809 -4.68 -35.38 -37.69
#